data_AF-A0A6J5XJN4-F1
#
_entry.id   AF-A0A6J5XJN4-F1
#
_cell.length_a   1.000
_cell.length_b   1.000
_cell.length_c   1.000
_cell.angle_alpha   90.00
_cell.angle_beta   90.00
_cell.angle_gamma   90.00
#
_symmetry.space_group_name_H-M   'P 1'
#
loop_
_entity.id
_entity.type
_entity.pdbx_description
1 polymer ?
#
loop_
_entity_poly.entity_id
_entity_poly.type
_entity_poly.pdbx_seq_one_letter_code
_entity_poly.pdbx_strand_id
1 'polypeptide(L)'
;MRTMNRGQAKTLIFTKQPFIEDEGHRKIEKWQFSAMSDTEIVNMAETQIYKCNYYDPNQKPIEGGLLDPRLGPANKSSGECATCGAVMKDCPGHFGFLVLALPVLNVGYLSTIVDILKCICKLCSGILLEEGMRNDFLKKMRSPKMEPLRKTELMKKIVKKCNSLATNYRPVKCSKCGFINGSVKKAVGVLGIIHDRSKLNGVMDDFRTTLSHTKESKASFNVATHMLNPARIYSLFKRMVDEDCELLNLSNRPANLIMKNIAVPPIAIRPSVIVDRSLSNENDITERLKRIIQSNAILRRDLLEAKSAPKCLASWDILQVEVAQYINSDIRGVPFSMQTAKPLSGFVQRLKGKGGRFRGNLSGKRVEYTGRTVISPDPNLKITEVGIPIKMAQILTYPERVSHHNIEKLRQCVSNGPDKYPGARMLRNPDGTEWSLKVNRKNAADGLKYGDIVERHLEDGDIVLFNRQPSLHRMSIMCHRAKVMPWRTLRFNESVCNPYNADFDGDEMNMHVPQTEEARTEAVMLMGVQNNLCTPKNGEVLVASTQDFLTSSFLITRKDTFYDRASFSLMCSYMGDGTDPVDLPTPAVIKPIELWTGKQLFSVLVRPNSSVRVYLNFTVNEKSYSKTEDGGPEAMCPNDGFVYFRNSELIAGQLGKGTLGNGNKDGLYSVLLRDYKAHAAASCMNRLAKLSARWIGNHGFSIGISDVQPSDNLYNEKEKIIKEGYNKCAGKIQLYNEGQLPLEPGCDAAQSLESGITKILNNIRDQTGKLCMQTLHWRNSPLIMSQCGSKGSPINISQMIACVGQQSVGGRRAPNGFIDRSLPHFPRKAKTPAAKGFVASSFYSGLTATEFFFHTMGGREGLVDTAVKTADTGYMSRRLSKILEDLSVQYDNTVRNASGCIVQFCYGDDGMDPAMMEGEGGAPLDFRRLFLKAKATCPAGENESLSLEEVFEIVKDRLSKQDMTPDRGCSAGFKSSLEEFLEKYAKELRKTHDTFVLDQSPAWKEKSASLEKIVQNISGVTCKQLEVFLNTCISRYHSKKVEAGTAIGVIGAQSIGEPGTQMTLKTFHFAGENSLVTEVDDIDRWCVSADAAAGRSCGMPKVDTEKHLQAKKNKSKSCA
;
A
#
# COMPACT_ATOMS: atom_id res chain seq x y z
N MET A 1 -40.23 -9.43 -27.72
CA MET A 1 -41.44 -8.90 -28.41
C MET A 1 -41.12 -7.51 -28.93
N ARG A 2 -40.98 -7.37 -30.26
CA ARG A 2 -40.87 -6.09 -30.98
C ARG A 2 -42.24 -5.81 -31.59
N THR A 3 -42.93 -4.78 -31.14
CA THR A 3 -44.02 -4.14 -31.89
C THR A 3 -43.67 -2.67 -32.05
N MET A 4 -43.24 -2.36 -33.27
CA MET A 4 -42.92 -1.02 -33.75
C MET A 4 -44.20 -0.19 -33.82
N ASN A 5 -44.25 0.93 -33.08
CA ASN A 5 -45.15 2.03 -33.40
C ASN A 5 -44.66 2.72 -34.68
N ARG A 6 -45.19 2.31 -35.83
CA ARG A 6 -45.19 3.09 -37.07
C ARG A 6 -46.36 4.07 -37.00
N GLY A 7 -46.10 5.36 -36.98
CA GLY A 7 -47.20 6.33 -37.12
C GLY A 7 -46.98 7.74 -36.57
N GLN A 8 -45.77 8.31 -36.66
CA GLN A 8 -45.63 9.77 -36.75
C GLN A 8 -44.51 10.06 -37.73
N ALA A 9 -44.89 10.45 -38.95
CA ALA A 9 -43.97 11.06 -39.89
C ALA A 9 -43.43 12.33 -39.23
N LYS A 10 -42.17 12.27 -38.76
CA LYS A 10 -41.43 13.47 -38.36
C LYS A 10 -41.43 14.39 -39.57
N THR A 11 -42.16 15.49 -39.47
CA THR A 11 -42.09 16.61 -40.39
C THR A 11 -40.61 16.97 -40.54
N LEU A 12 -40.07 16.82 -41.75
CA LEU A 12 -38.74 17.31 -42.09
C LEU A 12 -38.75 18.83 -41.90
N ILE A 13 -38.22 19.28 -40.77
CA ILE A 13 -38.00 20.71 -40.52
C ILE A 13 -36.79 21.10 -41.38
N PHE A 14 -37.04 21.74 -42.51
CA PHE A 14 -35.99 22.40 -43.29
C PHE A 14 -35.50 23.62 -42.53
N THR A 15 -34.49 23.46 -41.69
CA THR A 15 -33.76 24.61 -41.14
C THR A 15 -32.83 25.17 -42.22
N LYS A 16 -32.91 26.48 -42.49
CA LYS A 16 -31.89 27.22 -43.26
C LYS A 16 -30.52 27.25 -42.55
N GLN A 17 -30.43 26.72 -41.34
CA GLN A 17 -29.18 26.60 -40.59
C GLN A 17 -28.39 25.40 -41.11
N PRO A 18 -27.10 25.55 -41.41
CA PRO A 18 -26.25 24.43 -41.79
C PRO A 18 -26.27 23.39 -40.69
N PHE A 19 -26.34 22.11 -41.07
CA PHE A 19 -26.18 21.01 -40.13
C PHE A 19 -24.77 21.11 -39.54
N ILE A 20 -24.69 21.51 -38.27
CA ILE A 20 -23.46 21.44 -37.48
C ILE A 20 -23.48 20.07 -36.83
N GLU A 21 -22.56 19.19 -37.24
CA GLU A 21 -22.40 17.88 -36.63
C GLU A 21 -22.01 18.09 -35.17
N ASP A 22 -22.89 17.68 -34.25
CA ASP A 22 -22.59 17.69 -32.83
C ASP A 22 -21.56 16.58 -32.59
N GLU A 23 -20.27 16.94 -32.61
CA GLU A 23 -19.14 16.00 -32.50
C GLU A 23 -19.11 15.25 -31.15
N GLY A 24 -20.05 15.52 -30.24
CA GLY A 24 -20.19 14.85 -28.96
C GLY A 24 -18.93 14.96 -28.10
N HIS A 25 -18.87 14.16 -27.03
CA HIS A 25 -17.70 14.13 -26.15
C HIS A 25 -16.60 13.24 -26.73
N ARG A 26 -15.41 13.81 -26.96
CA ARG A 26 -14.21 13.07 -27.38
C ARG A 26 -13.35 12.69 -26.17
N LYS A 27 -12.71 11.52 -26.23
CA LYS A 27 -11.75 11.05 -25.22
C LYS A 27 -10.31 11.25 -25.72
N ILE A 28 -9.41 11.67 -24.83
CA ILE A 28 -8.00 11.84 -25.15
C ILE A 28 -7.34 10.47 -25.33
N GLU A 29 -6.78 10.19 -26.51
CA GLU A 29 -6.11 8.92 -26.83
C GLU A 29 -4.61 8.96 -26.54
N LYS A 30 -3.90 10.00 -27.02
CA LYS A 30 -2.43 10.12 -26.91
C LYS A 30 -1.98 11.54 -26.61
N TRP A 31 -0.81 11.65 -25.97
CA TRP A 31 -0.15 12.92 -25.67
C TRP A 31 1.17 12.99 -26.44
N GLN A 32 1.33 14.01 -27.29
CA GLN A 32 2.56 14.23 -28.06
C GLN A 32 3.32 15.42 -27.48
N PHE A 33 4.51 15.14 -26.92
CA PHE A 33 5.37 16.18 -26.35
C PHE A 33 6.34 16.73 -27.39
N SER A 34 6.42 18.05 -27.50
CA SER A 34 7.32 18.76 -28.41
C SER A 34 7.78 20.10 -27.80
N ALA A 35 8.89 20.64 -28.31
CA ALA A 35 9.33 22.00 -27.98
C ALA A 35 8.71 23.00 -28.96
N MET A 36 7.99 23.99 -28.42
CA MET A 36 7.32 25.03 -29.20
C MET A 36 8.33 25.86 -30.00
N SER A 37 8.02 26.13 -31.26
CA SER A 37 8.80 27.07 -32.07
C SER A 37 8.47 28.54 -31.73
N ASP A 38 9.37 29.46 -32.07
CA ASP A 38 9.14 30.89 -31.87
C ASP A 38 7.86 31.38 -32.59
N THR A 39 7.55 30.80 -33.74
CA THR A 39 6.36 31.09 -34.54
C THR A 39 5.10 30.51 -33.92
N GLU A 40 5.16 29.29 -33.36
CA GLU A 40 4.04 28.70 -32.63
C GLU A 40 3.66 29.51 -31.40
N ILE A 41 4.65 30.00 -30.65
CA ILE A 41 4.42 30.84 -29.46
C ILE A 41 3.68 32.12 -29.83
N VAL A 42 4.05 32.75 -30.95
CA VAL A 42 3.39 33.99 -31.42
C VAL A 42 1.98 33.69 -31.93
N ASN A 43 1.80 32.61 -32.69
CA ASN A 43 0.50 32.22 -33.24
C ASN A 43 -0.51 31.80 -32.14
N MET A 44 -0.03 31.24 -31.03
CA MET A 44 -0.85 30.86 -29.88
C MET A 44 -1.21 32.07 -28.99
N ALA A 45 -0.43 33.14 -29.04
CA ALA A 45 -0.56 34.25 -28.11
C ALA A 45 -1.49 35.35 -28.63
N GLU A 46 -2.39 35.81 -27.79
CA GLU A 46 -3.39 36.84 -28.15
C GLU A 46 -2.82 38.26 -28.10
N THR A 47 -1.84 38.50 -27.23
CA THR A 47 -1.27 39.84 -27.02
C THR A 47 0.23 39.81 -26.71
N GLN A 48 0.91 40.87 -27.14
CA GLN A 48 2.31 41.12 -26.81
C GLN A 48 2.42 41.86 -25.48
N ILE A 49 3.26 41.35 -24.58
CA ILE A 49 3.48 41.96 -23.27
C ILE A 49 4.84 42.65 -23.28
N TYR A 50 4.87 43.93 -22.93
CA TYR A 50 6.08 44.73 -22.93
C TYR A 50 6.15 45.78 -21.81
N LYS A 51 5.03 46.10 -21.14
CA LYS A 51 4.98 47.03 -20.01
C LYS A 51 5.15 46.28 -18.68
N CYS A 52 5.86 46.90 -17.73
CA CYS A 52 6.13 46.34 -16.41
C CYS A 52 5.14 46.79 -15.31
N ASN A 53 4.34 47.81 -15.57
CA ASN A 53 3.34 48.34 -14.64
C ASN A 53 2.07 47.46 -14.64
N TYR A 54 1.48 47.26 -13.46
CA TYR A 54 0.33 46.36 -13.27
C TYR A 54 -1.00 47.06 -13.50
N TYR A 55 -1.19 48.24 -12.91
CA TYR A 55 -2.42 49.02 -12.93
C TYR A 55 -2.14 50.48 -13.30
N ASP A 56 -3.11 51.09 -13.97
CA ASP A 56 -3.15 52.53 -14.22
C ASP A 56 -3.56 53.29 -12.94
N PRO A 57 -3.45 54.64 -12.90
CA PRO A 57 -3.87 55.45 -11.75
C PRO A 57 -5.32 55.22 -11.30
N ASN A 58 -6.18 54.77 -12.22
CA ASN A 58 -7.58 54.41 -11.95
C ASN A 58 -7.76 52.95 -11.48
N GLN A 59 -6.69 52.26 -11.08
CA GLN A 59 -6.67 50.85 -10.64
C GLN A 59 -7.20 49.83 -11.66
N LYS A 60 -7.24 50.20 -12.95
CA LYS A 60 -7.55 49.28 -14.04
C LYS A 60 -6.27 48.61 -14.54
N PRO A 61 -6.30 47.31 -14.89
CA PRO A 61 -5.14 46.65 -15.48
C PRO A 61 -4.72 47.31 -16.80
N ILE A 62 -3.42 47.48 -17.02
CA ILE A 62 -2.88 48.19 -18.18
C ILE A 62 -2.85 47.28 -19.42
N GLU A 63 -3.27 47.81 -20.58
CA GLU A 63 -3.09 47.15 -21.87
C GLU A 63 -1.60 46.98 -22.24
N GLY A 64 -1.23 45.77 -22.66
CA GLY A 64 0.17 45.38 -22.94
C GLY A 64 1.02 45.17 -21.67
N GLY A 65 0.40 45.21 -20.49
CA GLY A 65 0.98 44.88 -19.20
C GLY A 65 0.82 43.41 -18.82
N LEU A 66 1.30 43.04 -17.63
CA LEU A 66 1.27 41.65 -17.15
C LEU A 66 -0.12 41.18 -16.73
N LEU A 67 -1.06 42.08 -16.44
CA LEU A 67 -2.43 41.79 -16.04
C LEU A 67 -3.46 42.19 -17.11
N ASP A 68 -3.04 42.26 -18.39
CA ASP A 68 -3.91 42.64 -19.51
C ASP A 68 -5.18 41.76 -19.54
N PRO A 69 -6.40 42.35 -19.62
CA PRO A 69 -7.67 41.62 -19.58
C PRO A 69 -7.85 40.62 -20.73
N ARG A 70 -7.07 40.73 -21.81
CA ARG A 70 -7.02 39.73 -22.90
C ARG A 70 -6.41 38.39 -22.46
N LEU A 71 -5.60 38.38 -21.40
CA LEU A 71 -5.00 37.16 -20.83
C LEU A 71 -5.96 36.43 -19.87
N GLY A 72 -7.15 37.00 -19.63
CA GLY A 72 -8.13 36.56 -18.66
C GLY A 72 -8.43 37.62 -17.59
N PRO A 73 -9.45 37.42 -16.76
CA PRO A 73 -9.77 38.32 -15.67
C PRO A 73 -8.73 38.22 -14.54
N ALA A 74 -8.23 39.37 -14.06
CA ALA A 74 -7.22 39.49 -13.00
C ALA A 74 -7.66 38.87 -11.66
N ASN A 75 -8.94 39.01 -11.32
CA ASN A 75 -9.55 38.56 -10.09
C ASN A 75 -11.06 38.30 -10.27
N LYS A 76 -11.74 37.81 -9.23
CA LYS A 76 -13.19 37.52 -9.27
C LYS A 76 -14.06 38.77 -9.47
N SER A 77 -13.55 39.95 -9.17
CA SER A 77 -14.25 41.24 -9.24
C SER A 77 -13.93 42.07 -10.47
N SER A 78 -12.93 41.68 -11.28
CA SER A 78 -12.35 42.50 -12.35
C SER A 78 -13.08 42.36 -13.69
N GLY A 79 -14.36 41.99 -13.68
CA GLY A 79 -15.18 41.82 -14.88
C GLY A 79 -14.88 40.56 -15.69
N GLU A 80 -15.28 40.58 -16.96
CA GLU A 80 -15.17 39.49 -17.93
C GLU A 80 -13.86 39.54 -18.72
N CYS A 81 -13.46 38.41 -19.32
CA CYS A 81 -12.31 38.37 -20.20
C CYS A 81 -12.57 39.13 -21.51
N ALA A 82 -11.63 39.99 -21.94
CA ALA A 82 -11.76 40.73 -23.19
C ALA A 82 -11.71 39.83 -24.46
N THR A 83 -11.19 38.60 -24.33
CA THR A 83 -11.02 37.67 -25.47
C THR A 83 -12.20 36.71 -25.62
N CYS A 84 -12.65 36.07 -24.53
CA CYS A 84 -13.72 35.07 -24.58
C CYS A 84 -15.04 35.50 -23.92
N GLY A 85 -15.11 36.68 -23.29
CA GLY A 85 -16.31 37.16 -22.59
C GLY A 85 -16.68 36.37 -21.33
N ALA A 86 -15.91 35.33 -20.99
CA ALA A 86 -16.20 34.48 -19.84
C ALA A 86 -15.69 35.09 -18.52
N VAL A 87 -16.37 34.75 -17.43
CA VAL A 87 -15.94 35.05 -16.06
C VAL A 87 -14.78 34.14 -15.63
N MET A 88 -14.11 34.47 -14.52
CA MET A 88 -12.91 33.77 -14.06
C MET A 88 -13.05 32.25 -13.89
N LYS A 89 -14.25 31.74 -13.60
CA LYS A 89 -14.49 30.30 -13.44
C LYS A 89 -14.53 29.54 -14.76
N ASP A 90 -15.08 30.16 -15.79
CA ASP A 90 -15.37 29.52 -17.07
C ASP A 90 -14.30 29.87 -18.13
N CYS A 91 -13.51 30.92 -17.89
CA CYS A 91 -12.40 31.31 -18.74
C CYS A 91 -11.20 30.35 -18.54
N PRO A 92 -10.72 29.66 -19.61
CA PRO A 92 -9.53 28.82 -19.54
C PRO A 92 -8.23 29.65 -19.42
N GLY A 93 -8.29 30.93 -19.79
CA GLY A 93 -7.15 31.85 -19.87
C GLY A 93 -6.42 31.78 -21.21
N HIS A 94 -5.85 32.91 -21.63
CA HIS A 94 -5.19 33.06 -22.93
C HIS A 94 -3.70 33.42 -22.76
N PHE A 95 -2.83 32.86 -23.61
CA PHE A 95 -1.40 33.11 -23.55
C PHE A 95 -1.05 34.47 -24.16
N GLY A 96 -0.01 35.09 -23.61
CA GLY A 96 0.67 36.23 -24.21
C GLY A 96 2.06 35.83 -24.69
N PHE A 97 2.77 36.73 -25.36
CA PHE A 97 4.17 36.52 -25.71
C PHE A 97 5.04 37.73 -25.36
N LEU A 98 6.28 37.45 -24.98
CA LEU A 98 7.33 38.43 -24.70
C LEU A 98 8.54 38.17 -25.60
N VAL A 99 8.92 39.17 -26.39
CA VAL A 99 10.07 39.08 -27.30
C VAL A 99 11.34 39.51 -26.55
N LEU A 100 12.36 38.65 -26.52
CA LEU A 100 13.67 38.98 -25.94
C LEU A 100 14.53 39.77 -26.93
N ALA A 101 15.41 40.63 -26.40
CA ALA A 101 16.35 41.43 -27.20
C ALA A 101 17.43 40.57 -27.85
N LEU A 102 17.96 39.60 -27.07
CA LEU A 102 18.92 38.60 -27.51
C LEU A 102 18.44 37.22 -27.06
N PRO A 103 18.77 36.15 -27.80
CA PRO A 103 18.39 34.79 -27.43
C PRO A 103 19.07 34.37 -26.13
N VAL A 104 18.40 33.55 -25.32
CA VAL A 104 18.92 33.01 -24.05
C VAL A 104 18.82 31.49 -24.03
N LEU A 105 19.71 30.85 -23.25
CA LEU A 105 19.69 29.40 -23.10
C LEU A 105 18.51 28.95 -22.23
N ASN A 106 17.74 27.98 -22.70
CA ASN A 106 16.76 27.30 -21.85
C ASN A 106 17.49 26.36 -20.88
N VAL A 107 17.43 26.64 -19.58
CA VAL A 107 18.12 25.84 -18.57
C VAL A 107 17.58 24.42 -18.47
N GLY A 108 16.30 24.21 -18.77
CA GLY A 108 15.70 22.87 -18.81
C GLY A 108 16.35 21.95 -19.84
N TYR A 109 16.83 22.52 -20.95
CA TYR A 109 17.47 21.77 -22.04
C TYR A 109 18.99 21.90 -22.08
N LEU A 110 19.62 22.54 -21.09
CA LEU A 110 21.05 22.86 -21.12
C LEU A 110 21.94 21.62 -21.28
N SER A 111 21.62 20.50 -20.62
CA SER A 111 22.35 19.24 -20.79
C SER A 111 22.24 18.70 -22.22
N THR A 112 21.04 18.72 -22.79
CA THR A 112 20.77 18.28 -24.16
C THR A 112 21.47 19.17 -25.18
N ILE A 113 21.42 20.50 -25.00
CA ILE A 113 22.14 21.48 -25.83
C ILE A 113 23.64 21.17 -25.83
N VAL A 114 24.24 20.89 -24.66
CA VAL A 114 25.65 20.52 -24.56
C VAL A 114 25.93 19.19 -25.26
N ASP A 115 25.06 18.19 -25.15
CA ASP A 115 25.26 16.89 -25.81
C ASP A 115 25.14 16.97 -27.34
N ILE A 116 24.21 17.77 -27.87
CA ILE A 116 24.14 18.07 -29.31
C ILE A 116 25.42 18.80 -29.74
N LEU A 117 25.86 19.81 -28.99
CA LEU A 117 27.08 20.55 -29.30
C LEU A 117 28.33 19.67 -29.27
N LYS A 118 28.40 18.61 -28.45
CA LYS A 118 29.51 17.64 -28.52
C LYS A 118 29.52 16.86 -29.84
N CYS A 119 28.35 16.62 -30.43
CA CYS A 119 28.20 15.78 -31.63
C CYS A 119 28.41 16.54 -32.94
N ILE A 120 28.20 17.87 -32.98
CA ILE A 120 28.28 18.66 -34.21
C ILE A 120 29.57 19.46 -34.35
N CYS A 121 29.91 19.83 -35.58
CA CYS A 121 30.98 20.77 -35.90
C CYS A 121 30.57 22.22 -35.60
N LYS A 122 31.47 23.00 -34.99
CA LYS A 122 31.21 24.39 -34.53
C LYS A 122 31.32 25.43 -35.65
N LEU A 123 31.63 24.99 -36.88
CA LEU A 123 31.64 25.81 -38.07
C LEU A 123 30.51 25.45 -39.05
N CYS A 124 30.43 24.19 -39.50
CA CYS A 124 29.48 23.73 -40.51
C CYS A 124 28.22 23.02 -39.98
N SER A 125 28.10 22.82 -38.66
CA SER A 125 26.98 22.10 -38.01
C SER A 125 26.78 20.63 -38.38
N GLY A 126 27.61 20.05 -39.27
CA GLY A 126 27.55 18.63 -39.59
C GLY A 126 27.99 17.75 -38.41
N ILE A 127 27.42 16.54 -38.31
CA ILE A 127 27.81 15.58 -37.28
C ILE A 127 29.26 15.10 -37.44
N LEU A 128 29.96 14.88 -36.32
CA LEU A 128 31.38 14.50 -36.27
C LEU A 128 31.63 12.99 -36.44
N LEU A 129 30.62 12.21 -36.84
CA LEU A 129 30.75 10.78 -37.10
C LEU A 129 31.20 10.50 -38.54
N GLU A 130 31.92 9.40 -38.73
CA GLU A 130 32.21 8.85 -40.06
C GLU A 130 30.94 8.33 -40.75
N GLU A 131 30.89 8.40 -42.07
CA GLU A 131 29.68 8.11 -42.86
C GLU A 131 29.19 6.66 -42.73
N GLY A 132 30.11 5.69 -42.66
CA GLY A 132 29.76 4.27 -42.44
C GLY A 132 29.02 4.07 -41.11
N MET A 133 29.57 4.63 -40.02
CA MET A 133 28.94 4.55 -38.70
C MET A 133 27.63 5.35 -38.63
N ARG A 134 27.56 6.51 -39.28
CA ARG A 134 26.35 7.33 -39.37
C ARG A 134 25.19 6.53 -39.96
N ASN A 135 25.43 5.84 -41.07
CA ASN A 135 24.43 5.02 -41.74
C ASN A 135 23.98 3.82 -40.90
N ASP A 136 24.91 3.16 -40.20
CA ASP A 136 24.57 2.04 -39.31
C ASP A 136 23.68 2.46 -38.13
N PHE A 137 23.97 3.62 -37.52
CA PHE A 137 23.15 4.15 -36.45
C PHE A 137 21.79 4.64 -36.94
N LEU A 138 21.72 5.27 -38.12
CA LEU A 138 20.45 5.68 -38.74
C LEU A 138 19.54 4.48 -39.04
N LYS A 139 20.08 3.40 -39.61
CA LYS A 139 19.33 2.15 -39.84
C LYS A 139 18.75 1.59 -38.54
N LYS A 140 19.53 1.63 -37.45
CA LYS A 140 19.08 1.20 -36.12
C LYS A 140 17.96 2.11 -35.59
N MET A 141 18.13 3.43 -35.66
CA MET A 141 17.14 4.41 -35.18
C MET A 141 15.79 4.32 -35.89
N ARG A 142 15.79 4.04 -37.21
CA ARG A 142 14.60 3.88 -38.06
C ARG A 142 13.85 2.56 -37.86
N SER A 143 14.37 1.64 -37.05
CA SER A 143 13.70 0.36 -36.82
C SER A 143 12.36 0.55 -36.09
N PRO A 144 11.24 0.07 -36.65
CA PRO A 144 9.92 0.18 -36.01
C PRO A 144 9.80 -0.72 -34.77
N LYS A 145 10.62 -1.77 -34.68
CA LYS A 145 10.64 -2.73 -33.55
C LYS A 145 11.40 -2.21 -32.32
N MET A 146 11.99 -1.02 -32.38
CA MET A 146 12.84 -0.51 -31.31
C MET A 146 12.05 0.33 -30.31
N GLU A 147 11.99 -0.14 -29.07
CA GLU A 147 11.41 0.58 -27.93
C GLU A 147 12.06 1.98 -27.71
N PRO A 148 11.29 3.00 -27.27
CA PRO A 148 11.80 4.35 -27.03
C PRO A 148 12.98 4.42 -26.04
N LEU A 149 13.01 3.53 -25.03
CA LEU A 149 14.09 3.47 -24.05
C LEU A 149 15.41 3.02 -24.70
N ARG A 150 15.36 2.01 -25.59
CA ARG A 150 16.52 1.56 -26.37
C ARG A 150 17.01 2.62 -27.34
N LYS A 151 16.11 3.41 -27.95
CA LYS A 151 16.49 4.57 -28.77
C LYS A 151 17.27 5.61 -27.95
N THR A 152 16.84 5.87 -26.72
CA THR A 152 17.52 6.80 -25.80
C THR A 152 18.90 6.28 -25.37
N GLU A 153 19.05 4.99 -25.11
CA GLU A 153 20.35 4.37 -24.84
C GLU A 153 21.30 4.45 -26.04
N LEU A 154 20.78 4.23 -27.25
CA LEU A 154 21.55 4.35 -28.48
C LEU A 154 22.04 5.79 -28.69
N MET A 155 21.18 6.79 -28.46
CA MET A 155 21.55 8.20 -28.45
C MET A 155 22.69 8.48 -27.46
N LYS A 156 22.61 7.98 -26.22
CA LYS A 156 23.70 8.13 -25.23
C LYS A 156 25.00 7.47 -25.70
N LYS A 157 24.93 6.31 -26.35
CA LYS A 157 26.10 5.64 -26.97
C LYS A 157 26.71 6.51 -28.08
N ILE A 158 25.89 7.12 -28.93
CA ILE A 158 26.32 8.04 -29.99
C ILE A 158 27.03 9.25 -29.38
N VAL A 159 26.42 9.93 -28.40
CA VAL A 159 27.01 11.09 -27.71
C VAL A 159 28.33 10.71 -27.03
N LYS A 160 28.41 9.55 -26.37
CA LYS A 160 29.64 9.07 -25.74
C LYS A 160 30.75 8.84 -26.77
N LYS A 161 30.43 8.27 -27.93
CA LYS A 161 31.38 8.07 -29.04
C LYS A 161 31.87 9.41 -29.60
N CYS A 162 30.96 10.32 -29.94
CA CYS A 162 31.30 11.67 -30.41
C CYS A 162 32.20 12.41 -29.40
N ASN A 163 31.90 12.28 -28.10
CA ASN A 163 32.72 12.87 -27.04
C ASN A 163 34.10 12.21 -26.93
N SER A 164 34.19 10.87 -27.02
CA SER A 164 35.48 10.15 -26.98
C SER A 164 36.42 10.52 -28.12
N LEU A 165 35.86 10.74 -29.32
CA LEU A 165 36.62 11.22 -30.48
C LEU A 165 37.26 12.60 -30.19
N ALA A 166 36.61 13.43 -29.38
CA ALA A 166 37.09 14.77 -29.01
C ALA A 166 37.98 14.82 -27.75
N THR A 167 38.00 13.78 -26.91
CA THR A 167 38.76 13.77 -25.63
C THR A 167 40.08 13.00 -25.67
N ASN A 168 40.27 12.05 -26.61
CA ASN A 168 41.47 11.20 -26.67
C ASN A 168 42.60 11.85 -27.49
N TYR A 169 43.30 12.83 -26.92
CA TYR A 169 44.60 13.39 -27.38
C TYR A 169 44.74 13.84 -28.85
N ARG A 170 43.67 13.83 -29.65
CA ARG A 170 43.64 14.37 -31.02
C ARG A 170 42.37 15.21 -31.20
N PRO A 171 42.49 16.44 -31.70
CA PRO A 171 41.32 17.25 -31.99
C PRO A 171 40.64 16.75 -33.28
N VAL A 172 39.31 16.65 -33.27
CA VAL A 172 38.56 16.05 -34.38
C VAL A 172 38.49 17.05 -35.54
N LYS A 173 39.16 16.71 -36.65
CA LYS A 173 38.96 17.40 -37.93
C LYS A 173 37.61 16.99 -38.50
N CYS A 174 36.75 17.95 -38.79
CA CYS A 174 35.46 17.68 -39.41
C CYS A 174 35.69 17.12 -40.83
N SER A 175 35.05 15.98 -41.15
CA SER A 175 35.10 15.36 -42.48
C SER A 175 34.54 16.24 -43.59
N LYS A 176 33.61 17.16 -43.27
CA LYS A 176 32.96 18.03 -44.26
C LYS A 176 33.67 19.35 -44.51
N CYS A 177 34.26 19.98 -43.49
CA CYS A 177 34.81 21.34 -43.61
C CYS A 177 36.24 21.50 -43.08
N GLY A 178 36.88 20.44 -42.60
CA GLY A 178 38.25 20.50 -42.06
C GLY A 178 38.41 21.23 -40.72
N PHE A 179 37.36 21.87 -40.19
CA PHE A 179 37.43 22.61 -38.93
C PHE A 179 37.77 21.71 -37.74
N ILE A 180 38.65 22.21 -36.88
CA ILE A 180 39.17 21.48 -35.73
C ILE A 180 38.26 21.67 -34.52
N ASN A 181 37.65 20.59 -34.04
CA ASN A 181 36.73 20.61 -32.91
C ASN A 181 37.41 20.11 -31.63
N GLY A 182 37.59 21.02 -30.66
CA GLY A 182 37.96 20.69 -29.27
C GLY A 182 36.79 20.23 -28.40
N SER A 183 37.05 20.05 -27.10
CA SER A 183 36.07 19.52 -26.14
C SER A 183 35.04 20.57 -25.73
N VAL A 184 33.77 20.16 -25.53
CA VAL A 184 32.69 21.06 -25.09
C VAL A 184 32.26 20.69 -23.68
N LYS A 185 32.27 21.67 -22.77
CA LYS A 185 31.90 21.50 -21.36
C LYS A 185 30.98 22.63 -20.90
N LYS A 186 30.18 22.36 -19.87
CA LYS A 186 29.43 23.40 -19.17
C LYS A 186 30.41 24.25 -18.35
N ALA A 187 30.25 25.57 -18.36
CA ALA A 187 31.05 26.46 -17.53
C ALA A 187 30.79 26.19 -16.03
N VAL A 188 31.86 26.24 -15.23
CA VAL A 188 31.78 26.09 -13.77
C VAL A 188 31.59 27.49 -13.18
N GLY A 189 30.53 27.69 -12.37
CA GLY A 189 30.26 28.95 -11.69
C GLY A 189 29.46 30.00 -12.48
N VAL A 190 29.33 29.86 -13.80
CA VAL A 190 28.55 30.76 -14.67
C VAL A 190 27.60 29.96 -15.57
N LEU A 191 26.44 30.51 -15.92
CA LEU A 191 25.53 29.92 -16.89
C LEU A 191 26.10 30.10 -18.31
N GLY A 192 26.97 29.19 -18.76
CA GLY A 192 27.60 29.26 -20.08
C GLY A 192 28.12 27.92 -20.58
N ILE A 193 28.52 27.86 -21.84
CA ILE A 193 29.10 26.67 -22.49
C ILE A 193 30.49 27.04 -23.01
N ILE A 194 31.50 26.25 -22.64
CA ILE A 194 32.90 26.46 -23.03
C ILE A 194 33.29 25.45 -24.09
N HIS A 195 33.86 25.94 -25.19
CA HIS A 195 34.56 25.16 -26.19
C HIS A 195 36.07 25.30 -25.96
N ASP A 196 36.66 24.25 -25.42
CA ASP A 196 38.07 24.21 -25.05
C ASP A 196 38.92 23.65 -26.20
N ARG A 197 39.77 24.52 -26.73
CA ARG A 197 40.78 24.29 -27.78
C ARG A 197 42.20 24.36 -27.23
N SER A 198 42.41 24.45 -25.90
CA SER A 198 43.73 24.67 -25.27
C SER A 198 44.79 23.61 -25.51
N LYS A 199 44.38 22.43 -25.98
CA LYS A 199 45.30 21.34 -26.33
C LYS A 199 45.80 21.40 -27.79
N LEU A 200 45.74 22.57 -28.45
CA LEU A 200 46.20 22.79 -29.83
C LEU A 200 47.55 23.52 -29.88
N ASN A 201 48.60 22.83 -30.31
CA ASN A 201 49.92 23.40 -30.58
C ASN A 201 49.95 24.07 -31.96
N GLY A 202 49.32 25.25 -32.11
CA GLY A 202 49.38 25.98 -33.39
C GLY A 202 48.53 27.25 -33.51
N VAL A 203 47.91 27.75 -32.44
CA VAL A 203 47.06 28.97 -32.48
C VAL A 203 47.83 30.23 -32.02
N MET A 204 49.13 30.16 -31.78
CA MET A 204 49.89 31.29 -31.22
C MET A 204 50.28 32.38 -32.24
N ASP A 205 50.25 32.11 -33.54
CA ASP A 205 50.78 33.06 -34.54
C ASP A 205 49.84 34.22 -34.89
N ASP A 206 48.53 33.98 -35.02
CA ASP A 206 47.55 35.06 -35.27
C ASP A 206 47.45 36.04 -34.09
N PHE A 207 47.73 35.60 -32.86
CA PHE A 207 47.52 36.41 -31.65
C PHE A 207 48.68 37.34 -31.29
N ARG A 208 49.88 37.07 -31.82
CA ARG A 208 51.06 37.91 -31.59
C ARG A 208 50.87 39.33 -32.12
N THR A 209 50.04 39.49 -33.16
CA THR A 209 49.67 40.77 -33.76
C THR A 209 48.62 41.55 -32.97
N THR A 210 47.74 40.89 -32.22
CA THR A 210 46.73 41.55 -31.37
C THR A 210 47.26 41.95 -29.98
N LEU A 211 48.23 41.20 -29.44
CA LEU A 211 48.86 41.48 -28.15
C LEU A 211 49.76 42.74 -28.17
N SER A 212 50.28 43.14 -29.34
CA SER A 212 51.07 44.37 -29.48
C SER A 212 50.24 45.66 -29.33
N HIS A 213 48.92 45.60 -29.48
CA HIS A 213 48.01 46.75 -29.41
C HIS A 213 47.34 46.97 -28.05
N THR A 214 47.50 46.04 -27.09
CA THR A 214 46.76 46.09 -25.81
C THR A 214 47.74 46.14 -24.63
N LYS A 215 48.01 47.34 -24.07
CA LYS A 215 49.02 47.55 -23.01
C LYS A 215 48.60 47.11 -21.60
N GLU A 216 47.36 46.64 -21.40
CA GLU A 216 46.87 46.24 -20.08
C GLU A 216 46.17 44.88 -20.12
N SER A 217 46.88 43.82 -19.72
CA SER A 217 46.32 42.71 -18.93
C SER A 217 47.42 41.71 -18.55
N LYS A 218 47.97 41.84 -17.33
CA LYS A 218 48.80 40.82 -16.66
C LYS A 218 47.97 39.70 -16.03
N ALA A 219 46.86 39.31 -16.66
CA ALA A 219 46.06 38.16 -16.25
C ALA A 219 46.35 37.02 -17.25
N SER A 220 46.58 35.81 -16.74
CA SER A 220 46.79 34.58 -17.50
C SER A 220 45.53 34.19 -18.28
N PHE A 221 45.25 34.89 -19.38
CA PHE A 221 44.20 34.52 -20.33
C PHE A 221 44.59 33.22 -21.04
N ASN A 222 43.87 32.14 -20.76
CA ASN A 222 43.99 30.90 -21.50
C ASN A 222 43.20 31.05 -22.82
N VAL A 223 43.84 31.69 -23.82
CA VAL A 223 43.29 32.16 -25.12
C VAL A 223 42.54 31.08 -25.91
N ALA A 224 42.80 29.81 -25.60
CA ALA A 224 42.23 28.69 -26.31
C ALA A 224 40.92 28.15 -25.72
N THR A 225 40.31 28.84 -24.74
CA THR A 225 38.97 28.52 -24.23
C THR A 225 37.95 29.55 -24.75
N HIS A 226 37.04 29.13 -25.63
CA HIS A 226 36.04 30.02 -26.23
C HIS A 226 34.67 29.80 -25.59
N MET A 227 34.05 30.83 -25.03
CA MET A 227 32.67 30.76 -24.54
C MET A 227 31.70 30.84 -25.72
N LEU A 228 30.80 29.87 -25.84
CA LEU A 228 29.80 29.82 -26.90
C LEU A 228 28.56 30.61 -26.50
N ASN A 229 28.35 31.74 -27.17
CA ASN A 229 27.19 32.60 -26.93
C ASN A 229 25.89 31.96 -27.45
N PRO A 230 24.73 32.19 -26.80
CA PRO A 230 23.44 31.63 -27.22
C PRO A 230 23.08 31.93 -28.68
N ALA A 231 23.36 33.15 -29.16
CA ALA A 231 23.13 33.54 -30.56
C ALA A 231 23.96 32.72 -31.56
N ARG A 232 25.20 32.36 -31.19
CA ARG A 232 26.07 31.52 -32.02
C ARG A 232 25.59 30.07 -32.03
N ILE A 233 25.11 29.56 -30.89
CA ILE A 233 24.54 28.21 -30.79
C ILE A 233 23.26 28.12 -31.65
N TYR A 234 22.42 29.15 -31.62
CA TYR A 234 21.20 29.21 -32.44
C TYR A 234 21.49 29.14 -33.94
N SER A 235 22.48 29.90 -34.43
CA SER A 235 22.88 29.82 -35.84
C SER A 235 23.53 28.49 -36.22
N LEU A 236 24.13 27.76 -35.26
CA LEU A 236 24.59 26.39 -35.50
C LEU A 236 23.41 25.42 -35.61
N PHE A 237 22.48 25.45 -34.68
CA PHE A 237 21.33 24.54 -34.68
C PHE A 237 20.38 24.76 -35.86
N LYS A 238 20.23 26.00 -36.35
CA LYS A 238 19.44 26.29 -37.56
C LYS A 238 20.04 25.66 -38.83
N ARG A 239 21.36 25.43 -38.87
CA ARG A 239 22.09 24.84 -40.01
C ARG A 239 22.20 23.32 -39.95
N MET A 240 21.64 22.65 -38.94
CA MET A 240 21.65 21.19 -38.86
C MET A 240 20.69 20.58 -39.89
N VAL A 241 21.10 19.43 -40.45
CA VAL A 241 20.28 18.65 -41.40
C VAL A 241 19.29 17.77 -40.62
N ASP A 242 18.09 17.55 -41.18
CA ASP A 242 17.03 16.80 -40.50
C ASP A 242 17.42 15.33 -40.21
N GLU A 243 18.21 14.69 -41.09
CA GLU A 243 18.80 13.36 -40.84
C GLU A 243 19.70 13.32 -39.60
N ASP A 244 20.48 14.37 -39.36
CA ASP A 244 21.36 14.45 -38.19
C ASP A 244 20.55 14.68 -36.91
N CYS A 245 19.35 15.28 -37.03
CA CYS A 245 18.41 15.44 -35.92
C CYS A 245 17.74 14.10 -35.55
N GLU A 246 17.34 13.31 -36.54
CA GLU A 246 16.80 11.96 -36.36
C GLU A 246 17.80 11.04 -35.65
N LEU A 247 19.08 11.11 -36.04
CA LEU A 247 20.16 10.35 -35.43
C LEU A 247 20.35 10.65 -33.93
N LEU A 248 20.07 11.89 -33.52
CA LEU A 248 20.11 12.33 -32.13
C LEU A 248 18.76 12.14 -31.41
N ASN A 249 17.81 11.44 -32.02
CA ASN A 249 16.47 11.19 -31.50
C ASN A 249 15.68 12.47 -31.18
N LEU A 250 15.85 13.52 -31.99
CA LEU A 250 15.13 14.79 -31.84
C LEU A 250 13.87 14.77 -32.71
N SER A 251 12.72 15.10 -32.13
CA SER A 251 11.44 15.19 -32.85
C SER A 251 11.32 16.48 -33.67
N ASN A 252 11.83 17.59 -33.14
CA ASN A 252 11.82 18.92 -33.74
C ASN A 252 13.24 19.47 -33.91
N ARG A 253 13.38 20.57 -34.65
CA ARG A 253 14.67 21.21 -34.85
C ARG A 253 15.27 21.71 -33.53
N PRO A 254 16.57 21.48 -33.28
CA PRO A 254 17.23 21.87 -32.04
C PRO A 254 17.31 23.39 -31.83
N ALA A 255 17.04 24.21 -32.86
CA ALA A 255 16.93 25.66 -32.73
C ALA A 255 15.84 26.08 -31.73
N ASN A 256 14.75 25.30 -31.61
CA ASN A 256 13.65 25.55 -30.68
C ASN A 256 14.05 25.38 -29.20
N LEU A 257 15.24 24.81 -28.91
CA LEU A 257 15.74 24.67 -27.53
C LEU A 257 16.26 25.99 -26.96
N ILE A 258 16.46 27.01 -27.80
CA ILE A 258 16.94 28.34 -27.42
C ILE A 258 15.75 29.29 -27.39
N MET A 259 15.65 30.09 -26.33
CA MET A 259 14.50 30.97 -26.13
C MET A 259 14.77 32.33 -26.76
N LYS A 260 13.95 32.69 -27.75
CA LYS A 260 13.88 34.06 -28.28
C LYS A 260 12.57 34.73 -27.88
N ASN A 261 11.48 33.98 -27.91
CA ASN A 261 10.17 34.40 -27.41
C ASN A 261 9.82 33.61 -26.14
N ILE A 262 9.28 34.28 -25.13
CA ILE A 262 8.73 33.65 -23.92
C ILE A 262 7.22 33.65 -24.05
N ALA A 263 6.60 32.46 -23.97
CA ALA A 263 5.17 32.34 -23.78
C ALA A 263 4.81 32.78 -22.36
N VAL A 264 4.08 33.89 -22.24
CA VAL A 264 3.62 34.42 -20.96
C VAL A 264 2.34 33.69 -20.57
N PRO A 265 2.32 33.00 -19.41
CA PRO A 265 1.16 32.24 -19.00
C PRO A 265 -0.06 33.13 -18.74
N PRO A 266 -1.28 32.61 -18.97
CA PRO A 266 -2.53 33.27 -18.61
C PRO A 266 -2.61 33.61 -17.11
N ILE A 267 -3.48 34.56 -16.77
CA ILE A 267 -3.69 34.97 -15.37
C ILE A 267 -4.21 33.81 -14.50
N ALA A 268 -4.99 32.88 -15.06
CA ALA A 268 -5.48 31.70 -14.35
C ALA A 268 -4.35 30.86 -13.69
N ILE A 269 -3.14 30.86 -14.27
CA ILE A 269 -1.96 30.16 -13.72
C ILE A 269 -1.25 30.98 -12.63
N ARG A 270 -1.40 32.30 -12.67
CA ARG A 270 -0.73 33.29 -11.81
C ARG A 270 -1.73 34.31 -11.25
N PRO A 271 -2.71 33.86 -10.45
CA PRO A 271 -3.78 34.73 -9.96
C PRO A 271 -3.22 35.83 -9.06
N SER A 272 -3.80 37.03 -9.17
CA SER A 272 -3.54 38.14 -8.27
C SER A 272 -4.44 38.04 -7.04
N VAL A 273 -3.90 38.30 -5.85
CA VAL A 273 -4.66 38.27 -4.59
C VAL A 273 -4.77 39.70 -4.07
N ILE A 274 -5.98 40.24 -4.05
CA ILE A 274 -6.25 41.54 -3.43
C ILE A 274 -6.36 41.34 -1.92
N VAL A 275 -5.49 42.01 -1.15
CA VAL A 275 -5.52 41.96 0.32
C VAL A 275 -6.45 43.03 0.87
N ASP A 276 -6.44 44.23 0.26
CA ASP A 276 -7.34 45.35 0.53
C ASP A 276 -7.66 46.09 -0.78
N ARG A 277 -8.73 46.91 -0.83
CA ARG A 277 -9.21 47.60 -2.06
C ARG A 277 -8.12 48.37 -2.85
N SER A 278 -6.98 48.69 -2.25
CA SER A 278 -5.86 49.42 -2.87
C SER A 278 -4.56 48.63 -3.06
N LEU A 279 -4.41 47.44 -2.46
CA LEU A 279 -3.16 46.68 -2.46
C LEU A 279 -3.38 45.25 -2.97
N SER A 280 -2.74 44.92 -4.10
CA SER A 280 -2.67 43.56 -4.63
C SER A 280 -1.32 42.93 -4.34
N ASN A 281 -1.35 41.66 -3.93
CA ASN A 281 -0.17 40.83 -3.83
C ASN A 281 -0.08 39.94 -5.07
N GLU A 282 0.95 40.16 -5.86
CA GLU A 282 1.14 39.47 -7.13
C GLU A 282 1.87 38.14 -6.96
N ASN A 283 1.59 37.22 -7.87
CA ASN A 283 2.19 35.91 -7.88
C ASN A 283 3.70 35.97 -8.19
N ASP A 284 4.52 35.09 -7.59
CA ASP A 284 5.98 35.03 -7.83
C ASP A 284 6.37 34.99 -9.33
N ILE A 285 5.57 34.31 -10.17
CA ILE A 285 5.78 34.23 -11.62
C ILE A 285 5.58 35.60 -12.27
N THR A 286 4.54 36.33 -11.87
CA THR A 286 4.26 37.69 -12.35
C THR A 286 5.42 38.62 -11.97
N GLU A 287 5.92 38.54 -10.73
CA GLU A 287 7.03 39.37 -10.28
C GLU A 287 8.35 39.01 -11.00
N ARG A 288 8.58 37.74 -11.33
CA ARG A 288 9.73 37.33 -12.16
C ARG A 288 9.62 37.84 -13.59
N LEU A 289 8.44 37.76 -14.20
CA LEU A 289 8.22 38.30 -15.54
C LEU A 289 8.46 39.82 -15.59
N LYS A 290 8.06 40.55 -14.54
CA LYS A 290 8.36 41.97 -14.42
C LYS A 290 9.87 42.24 -14.44
N ARG A 291 10.67 41.48 -13.68
CA ARG A 291 12.14 41.59 -13.69
C ARG A 291 12.73 41.26 -15.07
N ILE A 292 12.22 40.22 -15.74
CA ILE A 292 12.65 39.87 -17.11
C ILE A 292 12.36 41.02 -18.08
N ILE A 293 11.16 41.61 -18.04
CA ILE A 293 10.79 42.75 -18.89
C ILE A 293 11.73 43.94 -18.64
N GLN A 294 12.01 44.25 -17.37
CA GLN A 294 12.94 45.33 -17.00
C GLN A 294 14.37 45.07 -17.50
N SER A 295 14.92 43.89 -17.23
CA SER A 295 16.26 43.50 -17.70
C SER A 295 16.36 43.49 -19.23
N ASN A 296 15.29 43.03 -19.91
CA ASN A 296 15.21 43.03 -21.37
C ASN A 296 15.15 44.46 -21.94
N ALA A 297 14.43 45.38 -21.31
CA ALA A 297 14.38 46.78 -21.70
C ALA A 297 15.73 47.49 -21.49
N ILE A 298 16.45 47.19 -20.40
CA ILE A 298 17.81 47.70 -20.14
C ILE A 298 18.76 47.21 -21.23
N LEU A 299 18.75 45.91 -21.55
CA LEU A 299 19.60 45.35 -22.61
C LEU A 299 19.29 45.96 -23.98
N ARG A 300 18.00 46.15 -24.35
CA ARG A 300 17.63 46.84 -25.60
C ARG A 300 18.21 48.25 -25.66
N ARG A 301 18.12 49.01 -24.57
CA ARG A 301 18.66 50.37 -24.48
C ARG A 301 20.18 50.38 -24.63
N ASP A 302 20.89 49.49 -23.93
CA ASP A 302 22.34 49.40 -24.00
C ASP A 302 22.84 49.02 -25.42
N LEU A 303 22.09 48.18 -26.15
CA LEU A 303 22.37 47.83 -27.54
C LEU A 303 22.15 49.00 -28.52
N LEU A 304 21.08 49.81 -28.31
CA LEU A 304 20.77 50.96 -29.16
C LEU A 304 21.73 52.14 -28.93
N GLU A 305 22.16 52.36 -27.69
CA GLU A 305 23.08 53.44 -27.30
C GLU A 305 24.56 53.11 -27.60
N ALA A 306 24.85 51.98 -28.28
CA ALA A 306 26.18 51.53 -28.68
C ALA A 306 27.25 51.58 -27.55
N LYS A 307 26.86 51.25 -26.32
CA LYS A 307 27.78 51.21 -25.16
C LYS A 307 28.81 50.08 -25.32
N SER A 308 29.90 50.17 -24.55
CA SER A 308 31.01 49.21 -24.61
C SER A 308 30.54 47.74 -24.53
N ALA A 309 31.13 46.89 -25.39
CA ALA A 309 30.83 45.46 -25.48
C ALA A 309 30.75 44.71 -24.11
N PRO A 310 31.65 44.92 -23.12
CA PRO A 310 31.55 44.24 -21.82
C PRO A 310 30.28 44.60 -21.03
N LYS A 311 29.76 45.83 -21.17
CA LYS A 311 28.53 46.25 -20.50
C LYS A 311 27.31 45.53 -21.08
N CYS A 312 27.23 45.43 -22.41
CA CYS A 312 26.17 44.69 -23.09
C CYS A 312 26.18 43.20 -22.73
N LEU A 313 27.37 42.58 -22.62
CA LEU A 313 27.52 41.19 -22.18
C LEU A 313 27.04 40.99 -20.74
N ALA A 314 27.40 41.91 -19.82
CA ALA A 314 26.93 41.85 -18.45
C ALA A 314 25.39 41.99 -18.35
N SER A 315 24.78 42.92 -19.09
CA SER A 315 23.32 43.07 -19.17
C SER A 315 22.64 41.81 -19.76
N TRP A 316 23.29 41.13 -20.71
CA TRP A 316 22.78 39.88 -21.30
C TRP A 316 22.87 38.70 -20.32
N ASP A 317 23.96 38.59 -19.56
CA ASP A 317 24.12 37.56 -18.53
C ASP A 317 23.06 37.70 -17.42
N ILE A 318 22.75 38.94 -17.00
CA ILE A 318 21.66 39.22 -16.06
C ILE A 318 20.31 38.73 -16.60
N LEU A 319 19.99 39.04 -17.86
CA LEU A 319 18.76 38.58 -18.51
C LEU A 319 18.71 37.05 -18.56
N GLN A 320 19.83 36.40 -18.89
CA GLN A 320 19.94 34.96 -18.94
C GLN A 320 19.71 34.31 -17.56
N VAL A 321 20.21 34.92 -16.48
CA VAL A 321 19.97 34.46 -15.10
C VAL A 321 18.51 34.63 -14.69
N GLU A 322 17.85 35.75 -15.02
CA GLU A 322 16.44 35.97 -14.68
C GLU A 322 15.50 34.99 -15.41
N VAL A 323 15.74 34.74 -16.70
CA VAL A 323 14.97 33.73 -17.48
C VAL A 323 15.25 32.32 -16.97
N ALA A 324 16.49 32.03 -16.58
CA ALA A 324 16.86 30.78 -15.96
C ALA A 324 16.11 30.54 -14.64
N GLN A 325 16.09 31.52 -13.74
CA GLN A 325 15.39 31.45 -12.45
C GLN A 325 13.87 31.37 -12.60
N TYR A 326 13.29 31.97 -13.65
CA TYR A 326 11.87 31.83 -13.99
C TYR A 326 11.44 30.38 -14.23
N ILE A 327 12.29 29.59 -14.90
CA ILE A 327 12.04 28.16 -15.12
C ILE A 327 12.38 27.37 -13.84
N ASN A 328 13.58 27.57 -13.31
CA ASN A 328 14.07 26.84 -12.14
C ASN A 328 14.86 27.78 -11.21
N SER A 329 14.34 28.07 -10.03
CA SER A 329 15.00 28.96 -9.08
C SER A 329 16.28 28.38 -8.44
N ASP A 330 16.45 27.05 -8.43
CA ASP A 330 17.53 26.35 -7.71
C ASP A 330 18.79 26.13 -8.57
N ILE A 331 19.03 27.00 -9.56
CA ILE A 331 20.15 26.86 -10.46
C ILE A 331 21.46 27.23 -9.76
N ARG A 332 22.47 26.38 -9.93
CA ARG A 332 23.85 26.65 -9.47
C ARG A 332 24.55 27.59 -10.44
N GLY A 333 25.29 28.58 -9.93
CA GLY A 333 26.02 29.57 -10.74
C GLY A 333 25.32 30.93 -10.90
N VAL A 334 24.40 31.25 -9.97
CA VAL A 334 23.80 32.59 -9.86
C VAL A 334 24.77 33.50 -9.07
N PRO A 335 25.10 34.71 -9.57
CA PRO A 335 25.92 35.67 -8.84
C PRO A 335 25.36 35.98 -7.46
N PHE A 336 26.22 36.10 -6.43
CA PHE A 336 25.80 36.39 -5.05
C PHE A 336 24.98 37.68 -4.93
N SER A 337 25.31 38.70 -5.75
CA SER A 337 24.57 39.97 -5.84
C SER A 337 23.10 39.83 -6.27
N MET A 338 22.73 38.72 -6.93
CA MET A 338 21.37 38.44 -7.40
C MET A 338 20.61 37.46 -6.49
N GLN A 339 21.25 36.95 -5.42
CA GLN A 339 20.61 36.04 -4.47
C GLN A 339 19.76 36.85 -3.49
N THR A 340 18.44 36.68 -3.59
CA THR A 340 17.48 37.34 -2.69
C THR A 340 17.25 36.50 -1.43
N ALA A 341 17.08 37.15 -0.27
CA ALA A 341 16.88 36.47 1.02
C ALA A 341 15.68 35.52 1.04
N LYS A 342 14.63 35.82 0.26
CA LYS A 342 13.52 34.91 -0.04
C LYS A 342 13.49 34.62 -1.55
N PRO A 343 13.86 33.40 -2.00
CA PRO A 343 13.85 33.08 -3.42
C PRO A 343 12.41 32.94 -3.92
N LEU A 344 12.07 33.70 -4.96
CA LEU A 344 10.80 33.56 -5.68
C LEU A 344 10.71 32.17 -6.36
N SER A 345 9.53 31.56 -6.34
CA SER A 345 9.31 30.23 -6.92
C SER A 345 9.18 30.23 -8.44
N GLY A 346 10.02 29.43 -9.12
CA GLY A 346 9.90 29.14 -10.55
C GLY A 346 8.92 28.00 -10.84
N PHE A 347 8.73 27.68 -12.12
CA PHE A 347 7.81 26.61 -12.53
C PHE A 347 8.20 25.23 -12.02
N VAL A 348 9.50 24.89 -12.05
CA VAL A 348 9.97 23.57 -11.60
C VAL A 348 9.65 23.35 -10.12
N GLN A 349 9.76 24.37 -9.28
CA GLN A 349 9.42 24.32 -7.86
C GLN A 349 7.93 24.05 -7.62
N ARG A 350 7.04 24.56 -8.49
CA ARG A 350 5.59 24.32 -8.43
C ARG A 350 5.19 22.92 -8.88
N LEU A 351 5.98 22.31 -9.75
CA LEU A 351 5.73 20.96 -10.27
C LEU A 351 6.30 19.89 -9.33
N LYS A 352 7.50 20.09 -8.80
CA LYS A 352 8.23 19.10 -7.98
C LYS A 352 7.81 19.10 -6.51
N GLY A 353 8.17 18.03 -5.80
CA GLY A 353 8.01 17.93 -4.35
C GLY A 353 6.62 17.48 -3.89
N LYS A 354 6.43 17.36 -2.57
CA LYS A 354 5.18 16.84 -1.97
C LYS A 354 4.00 17.81 -2.18
N GLY A 355 4.25 19.11 -2.07
CA GLY A 355 3.27 20.17 -2.36
C GLY A 355 3.18 20.57 -3.84
N GLY A 356 3.97 19.94 -4.71
CA GLY A 356 3.94 20.22 -6.14
C GLY A 356 2.71 19.63 -6.83
N ARG A 357 2.40 20.12 -8.04
CA ARG A 357 1.17 19.78 -8.77
C ARG A 357 0.99 18.27 -9.02
N PHE A 358 2.04 17.55 -9.43
CA PHE A 358 1.93 16.12 -9.72
C PHE A 358 1.48 15.29 -8.52
N ARG A 359 1.95 15.64 -7.32
CA ARG A 359 1.64 14.89 -6.08
C ARG A 359 0.44 15.45 -5.32
N GLY A 360 0.38 16.77 -5.15
CA GLY A 360 -0.59 17.43 -4.26
C GLY A 360 -1.88 17.89 -4.93
N ASN A 361 -1.96 17.87 -6.27
CA ASN A 361 -3.16 18.28 -7.01
C ASN A 361 -3.67 17.23 -8.01
N LEU A 362 -2.75 16.47 -8.63
CA LEU A 362 -3.11 15.44 -9.63
C LEU A 362 -3.28 14.07 -8.97
N SER A 363 -2.21 13.51 -8.40
CA SER A 363 -2.27 12.17 -7.77
C SER A 363 -3.11 12.16 -6.49
N GLY A 364 -3.04 13.23 -5.71
CA GLY A 364 -3.89 13.47 -4.55
C GLY A 364 -4.53 14.83 -4.67
N LYS A 365 -5.80 14.95 -4.27
CA LYS A 365 -6.54 16.22 -4.25
C LYS A 365 -7.51 16.23 -3.10
N ARG A 366 -7.88 17.43 -2.64
CA ARG A 366 -9.03 17.60 -1.75
C ARG A 366 -10.30 17.38 -2.57
N VAL A 367 -11.24 16.65 -2.01
CA VAL A 367 -12.50 16.28 -2.65
C VAL A 367 -13.67 16.76 -1.80
N GLU A 368 -14.76 17.15 -2.46
CA GLU A 368 -16.01 17.53 -1.82
C GLU A 368 -16.80 16.29 -1.37
N TYR A 369 -17.91 16.49 -0.64
CA TYR A 369 -18.77 15.43 -0.08
C TYR A 369 -18.03 14.45 0.83
N THR A 370 -17.19 15.02 1.71
CA THR A 370 -16.42 14.28 2.71
C THR A 370 -16.70 14.76 4.12
N GLY A 371 -16.64 13.83 5.08
CA GLY A 371 -16.75 14.10 6.51
C GLY A 371 -15.56 13.50 7.27
N ARG A 372 -15.22 14.09 8.41
CA ARG A 372 -14.20 13.55 9.33
C ARG A 372 -14.62 13.87 10.76
N THR A 373 -14.56 12.87 11.63
CA THR A 373 -14.77 13.05 13.07
C THR A 373 -14.18 11.86 13.84
N VAL A 374 -14.18 11.96 15.16
CA VAL A 374 -13.69 10.95 16.10
C VAL A 374 -14.54 9.68 16.00
N ILE A 375 -13.89 8.53 16.07
CA ILE A 375 -14.56 7.22 16.06
C ILE A 375 -14.86 6.73 17.48
N SER A 376 -15.91 5.92 17.62
CA SER A 376 -16.30 5.28 18.87
C SER A 376 -16.84 3.87 18.60
N PRO A 377 -16.67 2.92 19.53
CA PRO A 377 -17.15 1.55 19.36
C PRO A 377 -18.68 1.47 19.45
N ASP A 378 -19.29 0.56 18.68
CA ASP A 378 -20.69 0.18 18.85
C ASP A 378 -20.91 -1.29 18.40
N PRO A 379 -20.99 -2.25 19.35
CA PRO A 379 -21.12 -3.67 19.03
C PRO A 379 -22.52 -4.05 18.53
N ASN A 380 -23.50 -3.15 18.64
CA ASN A 380 -24.86 -3.40 18.15
C ASN A 380 -25.00 -3.15 16.65
N LEU A 381 -24.11 -2.34 16.07
CA LEU A 381 -24.04 -2.13 14.63
C LEU A 381 -23.53 -3.39 13.94
N LYS A 382 -24.06 -3.67 12.74
CA LYS A 382 -23.52 -4.73 11.90
C LYS A 382 -22.11 -4.37 11.45
N ILE A 383 -21.28 -5.37 11.18
CA ILE A 383 -19.94 -5.14 10.61
C ILE A 383 -19.94 -4.39 9.27
N THR A 384 -21.08 -4.34 8.57
CA THR A 384 -21.27 -3.61 7.32
C THR A 384 -21.79 -2.20 7.49
N GLU A 385 -22.14 -1.79 8.71
CA GLU A 385 -22.80 -0.53 9.00
C GLU A 385 -21.85 0.43 9.72
N VAL A 386 -21.99 1.72 9.42
CA VAL A 386 -21.32 2.80 10.12
C VAL A 386 -22.36 3.80 10.62
N GLY A 387 -22.31 4.09 11.92
CA GLY A 387 -23.12 5.10 12.58
C GLY A 387 -22.65 6.50 12.19
N ILE A 388 -23.53 7.29 11.58
CA ILE A 388 -23.25 8.65 11.09
C ILE A 388 -24.07 9.68 11.88
N PRO A 389 -23.45 10.76 12.36
CA PRO A 389 -24.15 11.85 13.03
C PRO A 389 -25.23 12.51 12.16
N ILE A 390 -26.41 12.81 12.73
CA ILE A 390 -27.47 13.57 12.04
C ILE A 390 -26.94 14.88 11.45
N LYS A 391 -26.10 15.62 12.21
CA LYS A 391 -25.51 16.88 11.73
C LYS A 391 -24.65 16.70 10.48
N MET A 392 -23.96 15.57 10.37
CA MET A 392 -23.14 15.24 9.20
C MET A 392 -24.04 14.82 8.03
N ALA A 393 -25.07 14.01 8.29
CA ALA A 393 -26.04 13.55 7.31
C ALA A 393 -26.86 14.70 6.68
N GLN A 394 -27.13 15.77 7.42
CA GLN A 394 -27.79 16.98 6.90
C GLN A 394 -26.89 17.82 5.97
N ILE A 395 -25.56 17.75 6.15
CA ILE A 395 -24.61 18.51 5.32
C ILE A 395 -24.25 17.74 4.06
N LEU A 396 -24.01 16.44 4.19
CA LEU A 396 -23.64 15.55 3.09
C LEU A 396 -24.89 15.12 2.34
N THR A 397 -24.98 15.51 1.08
CA THR A 397 -26.11 15.21 0.20
C THR A 397 -25.78 14.14 -0.82
N TYR A 398 -26.84 13.50 -1.33
CA TYR A 398 -26.80 12.58 -2.46
C TYR A 398 -27.76 13.08 -3.55
N PRO A 399 -27.29 13.27 -4.80
CA PRO A 399 -28.12 13.70 -5.92
C PRO A 399 -28.97 12.52 -6.42
N GLU A 400 -30.19 12.40 -5.91
CA GLU A 400 -31.12 11.36 -6.34
C GLU A 400 -31.98 11.88 -7.50
N ARG A 401 -31.98 11.15 -8.62
CA ARG A 401 -32.80 11.48 -9.78
C ARG A 401 -34.24 11.04 -9.55
N VAL A 402 -35.18 11.96 -9.80
CA VAL A 402 -36.61 11.71 -9.66
C VAL A 402 -37.08 10.73 -10.72
N SER A 403 -37.68 9.65 -10.26
CA SER A 403 -38.25 8.55 -11.01
C SER A 403 -39.65 8.23 -10.49
N HIS A 404 -40.35 7.33 -11.17
CA HIS A 404 -41.68 6.89 -10.75
C HIS A 404 -41.70 6.23 -9.35
N HIS A 405 -40.61 5.60 -8.91
CA HIS A 405 -40.55 4.89 -7.63
C HIS A 405 -40.29 5.80 -6.42
N ASN A 406 -39.59 6.93 -6.61
CA ASN A 406 -39.08 7.76 -5.51
C ASN A 406 -39.71 9.16 -5.46
N ILE A 407 -40.56 9.54 -6.42
CA ILE A 407 -41.13 10.89 -6.51
C ILE A 407 -41.87 11.31 -5.23
N GLU A 408 -42.64 10.42 -4.61
CA GLU A 408 -43.38 10.72 -3.37
C GLU A 408 -42.44 10.96 -2.20
N LYS A 409 -41.43 10.10 -2.04
CA LYS A 409 -40.37 10.22 -1.04
C LYS A 409 -39.62 11.53 -1.21
N LEU A 410 -39.17 11.84 -2.43
CA LEU A 410 -38.40 13.06 -2.73
C LEU A 410 -39.25 14.31 -2.55
N ARG A 411 -40.54 14.28 -2.92
CA ARG A 411 -41.48 15.37 -2.65
C ARG A 411 -41.56 15.66 -1.15
N GLN A 412 -41.60 14.64 -0.30
CA GLN A 412 -41.58 14.80 1.15
C GLN A 412 -40.25 15.39 1.65
N CYS A 413 -39.10 14.94 1.12
CA CYS A 413 -37.78 15.50 1.44
C CYS A 413 -37.67 16.98 1.07
N VAL A 414 -38.16 17.37 -0.11
CA VAL A 414 -38.19 18.77 -0.58
C VAL A 414 -39.11 19.61 0.30
N SER A 415 -40.27 19.08 0.69
CA SER A 415 -41.19 19.75 1.62
C SER A 415 -40.58 19.96 3.01
N ASN A 416 -39.82 18.99 3.53
CA ASN A 416 -39.12 19.11 4.81
C ASN A 416 -38.00 20.16 4.76
N GLY A 417 -37.32 20.28 3.62
CA GLY A 417 -36.22 21.23 3.40
C GLY A 417 -34.91 20.83 4.10
N PRO A 418 -33.95 21.76 4.24
CA PRO A 418 -32.59 21.45 4.68
C PRO A 418 -32.41 21.30 6.20
N ASP A 419 -33.29 21.88 7.01
CA ASP A 419 -33.08 21.92 8.48
C ASP A 419 -33.65 20.68 9.19
N LYS A 420 -34.65 20.01 8.58
CA LYS A 420 -35.32 18.83 9.13
C LYS A 420 -34.79 17.56 8.47
N TYR A 421 -34.38 16.58 9.27
CA TYR A 421 -34.01 15.24 8.80
C TYR A 421 -35.21 14.29 8.89
N PRO A 422 -35.49 13.46 7.87
CA PRO A 422 -34.90 13.44 6.52
C PRO A 422 -35.42 14.59 5.64
N GLY A 423 -34.54 15.18 4.81
CA GLY A 423 -34.81 16.41 4.06
C GLY A 423 -33.95 16.54 2.80
N ALA A 424 -33.97 17.71 2.17
CA ALA A 424 -33.19 18.01 0.97
C ALA A 424 -32.70 19.47 0.94
N ARG A 425 -31.57 19.69 0.28
CA ARG A 425 -30.87 20.99 0.27
C ARG A 425 -31.07 21.77 -1.03
N MET A 426 -30.95 21.10 -2.17
CA MET A 426 -30.99 21.72 -3.50
C MET A 426 -31.81 20.88 -4.47
N LEU A 427 -32.42 21.56 -5.44
CA LEU A 427 -33.11 20.96 -6.58
C LEU A 427 -32.41 21.43 -7.85
N ARG A 428 -32.04 20.50 -8.75
CA ARG A 428 -31.46 20.80 -10.06
C ARG A 428 -32.37 20.27 -11.16
N ASN A 429 -32.78 21.14 -12.06
CA ASN A 429 -33.59 20.75 -13.22
C ASN A 429 -32.68 20.19 -14.34
N PRO A 430 -33.24 19.43 -15.30
CA PRO A 430 -32.51 18.94 -16.47
C PRO A 430 -31.82 20.05 -17.28
N ASP A 431 -32.39 21.25 -17.27
CA ASP A 431 -31.87 22.44 -17.97
C ASP A 431 -30.61 23.04 -17.29
N GLY A 432 -30.19 22.49 -16.15
CA GLY A 432 -29.00 22.93 -15.41
C GLY A 432 -29.27 24.02 -14.37
N THR A 433 -30.50 24.53 -14.26
CA THR A 433 -30.86 25.52 -13.23
C THR A 433 -30.92 24.90 -11.85
N GLU A 434 -30.27 25.53 -10.87
CA GLU A 434 -30.23 25.08 -9.47
C GLU A 434 -31.05 25.98 -8.56
N TRP A 435 -31.95 25.39 -7.77
CA TRP A 435 -32.76 26.08 -6.79
C TRP A 435 -32.40 25.65 -5.37
N SER A 436 -32.17 26.63 -4.50
CA SER A 436 -31.92 26.41 -3.08
C SER A 436 -33.24 26.25 -2.32
N LEU A 437 -33.40 25.12 -1.60
CA LEU A 437 -34.62 24.79 -0.86
C LEU A 437 -34.77 25.54 0.48
N LYS A 438 -33.91 26.53 0.76
CA LYS A 438 -34.05 27.37 1.95
C LYS A 438 -35.31 28.24 1.92
N VAL A 439 -35.68 28.76 0.74
CA VAL A 439 -36.71 29.81 0.60
C VAL A 439 -38.05 29.26 0.12
N ASN A 440 -38.11 28.55 -1.01
CA ASN A 440 -39.38 28.24 -1.68
C ASN A 440 -39.63 26.72 -1.78
N ARG A 441 -40.22 26.13 -0.73
CA ARG A 441 -40.29 24.66 -0.52
C ARG A 441 -41.53 23.99 -1.12
N LYS A 442 -42.71 24.57 -0.88
CA LYS A 442 -44.00 23.96 -1.26
C LYS A 442 -44.18 23.93 -2.78
N ASN A 443 -43.98 25.07 -3.44
CA ASN A 443 -44.10 25.17 -4.90
C ASN A 443 -43.08 24.28 -5.63
N ALA A 444 -41.87 24.14 -5.07
CA ALA A 444 -40.85 23.25 -5.64
C ALA A 444 -41.20 21.77 -5.48
N ALA A 445 -41.85 21.38 -4.36
CA ALA A 445 -42.31 20.02 -4.14
C ALA A 445 -43.48 19.64 -5.06
N ASP A 446 -44.44 20.56 -5.26
CA ASP A 446 -45.60 20.34 -6.13
C ASP A 446 -45.20 20.33 -7.61
N GLY A 447 -44.21 21.14 -7.97
CA GLY A 447 -43.67 21.24 -9.33
C GLY A 447 -42.64 20.18 -9.73
N LEU A 448 -42.38 19.18 -8.87
CA LEU A 448 -41.35 18.16 -9.10
C LEU A 448 -41.71 17.25 -10.29
N LYS A 449 -40.80 17.14 -11.26
CA LYS A 449 -40.97 16.36 -12.49
C LYS A 449 -40.02 15.19 -12.56
N TYR A 450 -40.35 14.21 -13.41
CA TYR A 450 -39.44 13.11 -13.72
C TYR A 450 -38.19 13.64 -14.43
N GLY A 451 -37.03 13.19 -13.97
CA GLY A 451 -35.74 13.63 -14.50
C GLY A 451 -35.08 14.75 -13.71
N ASP A 452 -35.80 15.44 -12.82
CA ASP A 452 -35.21 16.39 -11.88
C ASP A 452 -34.24 15.68 -10.93
N ILE A 453 -33.26 16.41 -10.40
CA ILE A 453 -32.26 15.88 -9.46
C ILE A 453 -32.45 16.58 -8.12
N VAL A 454 -32.77 15.80 -7.09
CA VAL A 454 -32.92 16.30 -5.72
C VAL A 454 -31.69 15.92 -4.91
N GLU A 455 -30.98 16.92 -4.39
CA GLU A 455 -29.88 16.71 -3.45
C GLU A 455 -30.45 16.48 -2.05
N ARG A 456 -30.87 15.24 -1.78
CA ARG A 456 -31.40 14.83 -0.48
C ARG A 456 -30.29 14.62 0.54
N HIS A 457 -30.62 14.70 1.82
CA HIS A 457 -29.72 14.31 2.91
C HIS A 457 -29.35 12.84 2.82
N LEU A 458 -28.20 12.48 3.40
CA LEU A 458 -27.78 11.09 3.56
C LEU A 458 -28.75 10.35 4.49
N GLU A 459 -29.19 9.16 4.10
CA GLU A 459 -30.19 8.38 4.86
C GLU A 459 -29.66 6.99 5.27
N ASP A 460 -30.45 6.26 6.07
CA ASP A 460 -30.15 4.89 6.45
C ASP A 460 -30.04 3.97 5.23
N GLY A 461 -28.96 3.18 5.17
CA GLY A 461 -28.70 2.24 4.09
C GLY A 461 -27.91 2.81 2.91
N ASP A 462 -27.65 4.13 2.88
CA ASP A 462 -26.80 4.75 1.89
C ASP A 462 -25.37 4.23 1.94
N ILE A 463 -24.70 4.30 0.79
CA ILE A 463 -23.38 3.73 0.58
C ILE A 463 -22.35 4.80 0.87
N VAL A 464 -21.40 4.51 1.76
CA VAL A 464 -20.32 5.43 2.11
C VAL A 464 -18.98 4.71 2.10
N LEU A 465 -17.94 5.38 1.62
CA LEU A 465 -16.57 4.91 1.74
C LEU A 465 -15.99 5.43 3.05
N PHE A 466 -15.46 4.53 3.86
CA PHE A 466 -14.87 4.82 5.15
C PHE A 466 -13.38 4.50 5.12
N ASN A 467 -12.54 5.42 5.59
CA ASN A 467 -11.09 5.38 5.39
C ASN A 467 -10.30 5.84 6.63
N ARG A 468 -9.25 5.11 6.99
CA ARG A 468 -8.25 5.53 7.98
C ARG A 468 -6.95 5.97 7.30
N GLN A 469 -6.42 7.11 7.73
CA GLN A 469 -5.09 7.58 7.32
C GLN A 469 -4.07 7.23 8.41
N PRO A 470 -2.87 6.72 8.06
CA PRO A 470 -2.38 6.37 6.72
C PRO A 470 -2.95 5.04 6.20
N SER A 471 -3.20 4.96 4.88
CA SER A 471 -3.71 3.74 4.22
C SER A 471 -2.53 2.89 3.71
N LEU A 472 -2.28 1.73 4.34
CA LEU A 472 -1.15 0.85 4.01
C LEU A 472 -1.52 -0.27 3.04
N HIS A 473 -2.78 -0.70 3.06
CA HIS A 473 -3.32 -1.75 2.22
C HIS A 473 -4.72 -1.39 1.73
N ARG A 474 -5.25 -2.10 0.73
CA ARG A 474 -6.57 -1.78 0.13
C ARG A 474 -7.72 -1.76 1.14
N MET A 475 -7.72 -2.64 2.14
CA MET A 475 -8.78 -2.70 3.16
C MET A 475 -8.76 -1.52 4.17
N SER A 476 -7.79 -0.61 4.10
CA SER A 476 -7.82 0.62 4.90
C SER A 476 -8.88 1.61 4.41
N ILE A 477 -9.47 1.35 3.24
CA ILE A 477 -10.68 1.99 2.73
C ILE A 477 -11.71 0.91 2.35
N MET A 478 -12.88 0.94 2.97
CA MET A 478 -13.96 -0.01 2.68
C MET A 478 -15.30 0.71 2.57
N CYS A 479 -16.23 0.06 1.86
CA CYS A 479 -17.60 0.50 1.73
C CYS A 479 -18.45 -0.01 2.90
N HIS A 480 -19.15 0.90 3.56
CA HIS A 480 -20.10 0.67 4.63
C HIS A 480 -21.48 1.22 4.26
N ARG A 481 -22.50 0.74 4.97
CA ARG A 481 -23.86 1.27 4.92
C ARG A 481 -24.05 2.30 6.03
N ALA A 482 -24.57 3.46 5.68
CA ALA A 482 -24.89 4.53 6.61
C ALA A 482 -26.00 4.08 7.57
N LYS A 483 -25.84 4.40 8.85
CA LYS A 483 -26.89 4.35 9.87
C LYS A 483 -26.90 5.67 10.62
N VAL A 484 -27.95 6.48 10.46
CA VAL A 484 -27.99 7.82 11.01
C VAL A 484 -28.33 7.77 12.51
N MET A 485 -27.51 8.44 13.32
CA MET A 485 -27.53 8.40 14.78
C MET A 485 -27.48 9.82 15.36
N PRO A 486 -28.08 10.07 16.54
CA PRO A 486 -28.19 11.42 17.11
C PRO A 486 -26.87 12.00 17.63
N TRP A 487 -25.89 11.15 17.92
CA TRP A 487 -24.59 11.52 18.49
C TRP A 487 -23.66 12.16 17.45
N ARG A 488 -22.47 12.61 17.88
CA ARG A 488 -21.52 13.36 17.02
C ARG A 488 -20.33 12.55 16.50
N THR A 489 -20.08 11.36 17.02
CA THR A 489 -18.98 10.49 16.62
C THR A 489 -19.39 9.52 15.52
N LEU A 490 -18.43 9.06 14.72
CA LEU A 490 -18.63 7.92 13.83
C LEU A 490 -18.56 6.64 14.65
N ARG A 491 -19.45 5.69 14.38
CA ARG A 491 -19.53 4.43 15.13
C ARG A 491 -19.44 3.24 14.21
N PHE A 492 -18.72 2.20 14.60
CA PHE A 492 -18.70 0.94 13.86
C PHE A 492 -18.33 -0.22 14.77
N ASN A 493 -18.57 -1.44 14.29
CA ASN A 493 -18.32 -2.66 15.03
C ASN A 493 -16.81 -2.92 15.18
N GLU A 494 -16.40 -3.32 16.37
CA GLU A 494 -15.02 -3.54 16.80
C GLU A 494 -14.33 -4.68 16.05
N SER A 495 -15.11 -5.60 15.45
CA SER A 495 -14.59 -6.67 14.59
C SER A 495 -13.88 -6.12 13.34
N VAL A 496 -14.19 -4.89 12.93
CA VAL A 496 -13.63 -4.21 11.75
C VAL A 496 -12.46 -3.29 12.12
N CYS A 497 -12.02 -3.25 13.38
CA CYS A 497 -10.90 -2.39 13.79
C CYS A 497 -9.55 -2.83 13.20
N ASN A 498 -9.33 -4.15 13.07
CA ASN A 498 -8.04 -4.68 12.60
C ASN A 498 -7.64 -4.18 11.20
N PRO A 499 -8.51 -4.22 10.17
CA PRO A 499 -8.19 -3.64 8.85
C PRO A 499 -7.86 -2.14 8.87
N TYR A 500 -8.44 -1.37 9.79
CA TYR A 500 -8.12 0.05 9.91
C TYR A 500 -6.91 0.30 10.82
N ASN A 501 -6.50 -0.70 11.61
CA ASN A 501 -5.55 -0.56 12.70
C ASN A 501 -5.95 0.57 13.68
N ALA A 502 -7.24 0.60 14.04
CA ALA A 502 -7.84 1.64 14.89
C ALA A 502 -8.05 1.13 16.34
N ASP A 503 -7.88 2.01 17.33
CA ASP A 503 -7.87 1.67 18.76
C ASP A 503 -8.73 2.58 19.67
N PHE A 504 -9.59 3.42 19.09
CA PHE A 504 -10.60 4.24 19.79
C PHE A 504 -10.05 5.16 20.90
N ASP A 505 -8.80 5.61 20.80
CA ASP A 505 -8.13 6.47 21.78
C ASP A 505 -8.30 7.99 21.53
N GLY A 506 -9.11 8.36 20.54
CA GLY A 506 -9.21 9.71 19.98
C GLY A 506 -8.98 9.78 18.47
N ASP A 507 -8.71 8.63 17.85
CA ASP A 507 -8.63 8.44 16.41
C ASP A 507 -9.78 9.09 15.64
N GLU A 508 -9.43 9.71 14.50
CA GLU A 508 -10.38 10.29 13.55
C GLU A 508 -10.31 9.55 12.22
N MET A 509 -11.46 9.29 11.62
CA MET A 509 -11.55 8.65 10.31
C MET A 509 -12.32 9.51 9.31
N ASN A 510 -11.99 9.32 8.03
CA ASN A 510 -12.61 10.04 6.92
C ASN A 510 -13.75 9.22 6.32
N MET A 511 -14.77 9.91 5.85
CA MET A 511 -15.89 9.35 5.12
C MET A 511 -16.08 10.09 3.80
N HIS A 512 -16.38 9.36 2.73
CA HIS A 512 -16.65 9.90 1.40
C HIS A 512 -17.98 9.36 0.89
N VAL A 513 -18.83 10.21 0.32
CA VAL A 513 -20.15 9.81 -0.22
C VAL A 513 -20.07 9.74 -1.75
N PRO A 514 -20.16 8.55 -2.37
CA PRO A 514 -20.21 8.41 -3.82
C PRO A 514 -21.44 9.12 -4.41
N GLN A 515 -21.23 9.96 -5.43
CA GLN A 515 -22.27 10.82 -5.98
C GLN A 515 -23.01 10.21 -7.19
N THR A 516 -22.47 9.14 -7.80
CA THR A 516 -23.07 8.48 -8.98
C THR A 516 -23.51 7.05 -8.64
N GLU A 517 -24.54 6.55 -9.32
CA GLU A 517 -25.02 5.17 -9.12
C GLU A 517 -23.99 4.11 -9.55
N GLU A 518 -23.19 4.40 -10.58
CA GLU A 518 -22.09 3.54 -11.01
C GLU A 518 -21.05 3.38 -9.89
N ALA A 519 -20.61 4.50 -9.28
CA ALA A 519 -19.64 4.46 -8.18
C ALA A 519 -20.21 3.82 -6.91
N ARG A 520 -21.51 3.99 -6.62
CA ARG A 520 -22.20 3.29 -5.52
C ARG A 520 -22.20 1.78 -5.73
N THR A 521 -22.50 1.34 -6.95
CA THR A 521 -22.54 -0.08 -7.32
C THR A 521 -21.14 -0.69 -7.22
N GLU A 522 -20.12 -0.02 -7.74
CA GLU A 522 -18.71 -0.43 -7.64
C GLU A 522 -18.28 -0.55 -6.17
N ALA A 523 -18.59 0.47 -5.35
CA ALA A 523 -18.23 0.49 -3.93
C ALA A 523 -18.85 -0.70 -3.17
N VAL A 524 -20.13 -1.01 -3.37
CA VAL A 524 -20.78 -2.13 -2.67
C VAL A 524 -20.26 -3.48 -3.14
N MET A 525 -20.14 -3.67 -4.45
CA MET A 525 -19.78 -4.96 -5.03
C MET A 525 -18.31 -5.31 -4.84
N LEU A 526 -17.40 -4.33 -4.92
CA LEU A 526 -15.95 -4.59 -4.83
C LEU A 526 -15.37 -4.22 -3.46
N MET A 527 -15.78 -3.07 -2.91
CA MET A 527 -15.17 -2.51 -1.68
C MET A 527 -15.97 -2.83 -0.41
N GLY A 528 -17.10 -3.54 -0.51
CA GLY A 528 -17.92 -3.91 0.64
C GLY A 528 -17.16 -4.73 1.68
N VAL A 529 -17.43 -4.49 2.96
CA VAL A 529 -16.78 -5.25 4.07
C VAL A 529 -17.00 -6.75 3.94
N GLN A 530 -18.20 -7.18 3.53
CA GLN A 530 -18.52 -8.59 3.31
C GLN A 530 -17.59 -9.26 2.28
N ASN A 531 -17.21 -8.53 1.24
CA ASN A 531 -16.36 -9.07 0.18
C ASN A 531 -14.86 -8.96 0.52
N ASN A 532 -14.52 -8.19 1.57
CA ASN A 532 -13.15 -7.93 2.02
C ASN A 532 -12.90 -8.42 3.46
N LEU A 533 -13.46 -9.56 3.85
CA LEU A 533 -13.18 -10.18 5.15
C LEU A 533 -11.75 -10.77 5.22
N CYS A 534 -11.22 -11.24 4.08
CA CYS A 534 -9.89 -11.81 3.97
C CYS A 534 -8.87 -10.81 3.43
N THR A 535 -7.62 -10.91 3.91
CA THR A 535 -6.50 -10.16 3.34
C THR A 535 -6.05 -10.76 2.01
N PRO A 536 -5.74 -9.93 0.99
CA PRO A 536 -5.22 -10.41 -0.29
C PRO A 536 -3.78 -10.95 -0.20
N LYS A 537 -3.09 -10.75 0.93
CA LYS A 537 -1.70 -11.20 1.12
C LYS A 537 -1.59 -12.73 1.23
N ASN A 538 -2.43 -13.33 2.07
CA ASN A 538 -2.34 -14.75 2.40
C ASN A 538 -3.72 -15.45 2.49
N GLY A 539 -4.83 -14.73 2.32
CA GLY A 539 -6.18 -15.28 2.41
C GLY A 539 -6.66 -15.57 3.84
N GLU A 540 -5.99 -15.02 4.86
CA GLU A 540 -6.45 -15.08 6.25
C GLU A 540 -7.57 -14.07 6.51
N VAL A 541 -8.48 -14.40 7.41
CA VAL A 541 -9.53 -13.49 7.85
C VAL A 541 -8.93 -12.39 8.72
N LEU A 542 -9.11 -11.13 8.30
CA LEU A 542 -8.64 -9.95 9.03
C LEU A 542 -9.76 -9.32 9.88
N VAL A 543 -10.98 -9.27 9.32
CA VAL A 543 -12.20 -8.86 10.05
C VAL A 543 -12.65 -10.04 10.90
N ALA A 544 -12.36 -10.00 12.19
CA ALA A 544 -12.58 -11.12 13.10
C ALA A 544 -12.89 -10.59 14.50
N SER A 545 -13.26 -11.49 15.42
CA SER A 545 -13.54 -11.12 16.80
C SER A 545 -12.27 -10.70 17.53
N THR A 546 -12.38 -9.62 18.32
CA THR A 546 -11.27 -9.01 19.05
C THR A 546 -11.58 -8.88 20.53
N GLN A 547 -10.53 -8.84 21.36
CA GLN A 547 -10.58 -8.49 22.78
C GLN A 547 -11.72 -9.18 23.56
N ASP A 548 -12.72 -8.44 24.02
CA ASP A 548 -13.80 -8.92 24.88
C ASP A 548 -14.68 -9.98 24.21
N PHE A 549 -14.80 -9.96 22.88
CA PHE A 549 -15.50 -11.00 22.14
C PHE A 549 -14.80 -12.37 22.28
N LEU A 550 -13.46 -12.38 22.31
CA LEU A 550 -12.69 -13.60 22.53
C LEU A 550 -12.75 -14.05 23.99
N THR A 551 -12.63 -13.12 24.94
CA THR A 551 -12.70 -13.43 26.37
C THR A 551 -14.06 -14.01 26.75
N SER A 552 -15.15 -13.38 26.31
CA SER A 552 -16.52 -13.87 26.56
C SER A 552 -16.75 -15.24 25.93
N SER A 553 -16.35 -15.45 24.67
CA SER A 553 -16.48 -16.75 24.00
C SER A 553 -15.76 -17.87 24.75
N PHE A 554 -14.56 -17.59 25.23
CA PHE A 554 -13.75 -18.53 25.98
C PHE A 554 -14.37 -18.89 27.35
N LEU A 555 -14.94 -17.90 28.04
CA LEU A 555 -15.63 -18.11 29.32
C LEU A 555 -16.93 -18.88 29.13
N ILE A 556 -17.75 -18.52 28.13
CA ILE A 556 -19.02 -19.20 27.83
C ILE A 556 -18.77 -20.67 27.48
N THR A 557 -17.73 -20.98 26.71
CA THR A 557 -17.48 -22.34 26.19
C THR A 557 -16.70 -23.26 27.14
N ARG A 558 -16.42 -22.81 28.38
CA ARG A 558 -15.82 -23.64 29.42
C ARG A 558 -16.72 -24.85 29.76
N LYS A 559 -16.16 -25.93 30.33
CA LYS A 559 -16.94 -27.11 30.73
C LYS A 559 -17.84 -26.86 31.94
N ASP A 560 -17.46 -25.93 32.81
CA ASP A 560 -18.15 -25.65 34.08
C ASP A 560 -19.36 -24.71 33.93
N THR A 561 -19.61 -24.17 32.74
CA THR A 561 -20.71 -23.21 32.49
C THR A 561 -22.00 -23.93 32.13
N PHE A 562 -22.93 -23.92 33.08
CA PHE A 562 -24.28 -24.45 32.92
C PHE A 562 -25.32 -23.34 33.07
N TYR A 563 -26.38 -23.41 32.26
CA TYR A 563 -27.51 -22.50 32.29
C TYR A 563 -28.79 -23.29 32.51
N ASP A 564 -29.66 -22.78 33.37
CA ASP A 564 -31.05 -23.21 33.44
C ASP A 564 -31.82 -22.70 32.22
N ARG A 565 -33.05 -23.20 32.03
CA ARG A 565 -33.87 -22.84 30.86
C ARG A 565 -34.11 -21.33 30.74
N ALA A 566 -34.33 -20.63 31.85
CA ALA A 566 -34.60 -19.20 31.83
C ALA A 566 -33.36 -18.40 31.41
N SER A 567 -32.21 -18.67 32.03
CA SER A 567 -30.95 -18.02 31.65
C SER A 567 -30.55 -18.34 30.22
N PHE A 568 -30.69 -19.59 29.79
CA PHE A 568 -30.36 -20.00 28.41
C PHE A 568 -31.23 -19.27 27.38
N SER A 569 -32.53 -19.16 27.64
CA SER A 569 -33.47 -18.43 26.75
C SER A 569 -33.14 -16.94 26.70
N LEU A 570 -32.77 -16.34 27.85
CA LEU A 570 -32.31 -14.95 27.90
C LEU A 570 -31.03 -14.76 27.07
N MET A 571 -30.05 -15.66 27.18
CA MET A 571 -28.83 -15.57 26.36
C MET A 571 -29.11 -15.73 24.87
N CYS A 572 -30.07 -16.59 24.48
CA CYS A 572 -30.50 -16.68 23.09
C CYS A 572 -31.11 -15.36 22.60
N SER A 573 -31.87 -14.66 23.44
CA SER A 573 -32.43 -13.33 23.09
C SER A 573 -31.35 -12.27 22.87
N TYR A 574 -30.17 -12.41 23.49
CA TYR A 574 -29.06 -11.47 23.31
C TYR A 574 -28.43 -11.54 21.92
N MET A 575 -28.60 -12.64 21.17
CA MET A 575 -27.96 -12.82 19.86
C MET A 575 -28.59 -11.96 18.76
N GLY A 576 -29.87 -11.60 18.88
CA GLY A 576 -30.63 -10.94 17.82
C GLY A 576 -31.32 -9.65 18.25
N ASP A 577 -32.07 -9.07 17.30
CA ASP A 577 -32.94 -7.90 17.52
C ASP A 577 -34.42 -8.31 17.69
N GLY A 578 -34.68 -9.60 17.96
CA GLY A 578 -36.02 -10.14 18.23
C GLY A 578 -36.81 -10.67 17.02
N THR A 579 -36.23 -10.67 15.81
CA THR A 579 -36.90 -11.12 14.58
C THR A 579 -36.73 -12.62 14.26
N ASP A 580 -35.66 -13.24 14.77
CA ASP A 580 -35.28 -14.59 14.35
C ASP A 580 -35.91 -15.63 15.28
N PRO A 581 -36.62 -16.65 14.75
CA PRO A 581 -37.07 -17.79 15.56
C PRO A 581 -35.86 -18.61 15.98
N VAL A 582 -35.86 -19.07 17.24
CA VAL A 582 -34.79 -19.88 17.84
C VAL A 582 -35.35 -21.22 18.28
N ASP A 583 -34.75 -22.30 17.76
CA ASP A 583 -35.05 -23.67 18.16
C ASP A 583 -34.17 -24.04 19.37
N LEU A 584 -34.79 -24.26 20.53
CA LEU A 584 -34.05 -24.64 21.74
C LEU A 584 -33.58 -26.10 21.64
N PRO A 585 -32.27 -26.38 21.80
CA PRO A 585 -31.75 -27.75 21.77
C PRO A 585 -32.16 -28.51 23.03
N THR A 586 -32.10 -29.84 22.97
CA THR A 586 -32.29 -30.70 24.15
C THR A 586 -31.22 -30.39 25.22
N PRO A 587 -31.58 -30.28 26.51
CA PRO A 587 -30.60 -30.00 27.57
C PRO A 587 -29.53 -31.10 27.64
N ALA A 588 -28.29 -30.71 27.93
CA ALA A 588 -27.17 -31.64 28.05
C ALA A 588 -27.31 -32.56 29.27
N VAL A 589 -27.88 -32.04 30.36
CA VAL A 589 -28.25 -32.81 31.55
C VAL A 589 -29.77 -32.75 31.69
N ILE A 590 -30.44 -33.89 31.67
CA ILE A 590 -31.91 -33.98 31.78
C ILE A 590 -32.34 -34.24 33.23
N LYS A 591 -31.64 -35.13 33.94
CA LYS A 591 -31.83 -35.42 35.36
C LYS A 591 -30.48 -35.30 36.08
N PRO A 592 -30.43 -34.71 37.30
CA PRO A 592 -31.55 -34.33 38.18
C PRO A 592 -32.25 -33.00 37.81
N ILE A 593 -31.57 -32.09 37.11
CA ILE A 593 -32.10 -30.78 36.69
C ILE A 593 -31.78 -30.58 35.20
N GLU A 594 -32.70 -29.95 34.46
CA GLU A 594 -32.48 -29.56 33.07
C GLU A 594 -31.44 -28.44 32.97
N LEU A 595 -30.24 -28.77 32.49
CA LEU A 595 -29.14 -27.82 32.31
C LEU A 595 -28.59 -27.87 30.88
N TRP A 596 -28.36 -26.69 30.33
CA TRP A 596 -27.71 -26.47 29.04
C TRP A 596 -26.27 -26.03 29.26
N THR A 597 -25.37 -26.44 28.37
CA THR A 597 -23.98 -25.99 28.39
C THR A 597 -23.79 -24.72 27.56
N GLY A 598 -22.75 -23.94 27.85
CA GLY A 598 -22.40 -22.82 26.98
C GLY A 598 -21.93 -23.22 25.58
N LYS A 599 -21.50 -24.48 25.37
CA LYS A 599 -21.20 -25.01 24.03
C LYS A 599 -22.48 -25.17 23.17
N GLN A 600 -23.60 -25.56 23.78
CA GLN A 600 -24.90 -25.59 23.10
C GLN A 600 -25.36 -24.20 22.69
N LEU A 601 -25.10 -23.18 23.52
CA LEU A 601 -25.40 -21.78 23.18
C LEU A 601 -24.65 -21.34 21.90
N PHE A 602 -23.39 -21.72 21.75
CA PHE A 602 -22.62 -21.47 20.52
C PHE A 602 -23.15 -22.23 19.30
N SER A 603 -23.71 -23.42 19.50
CA SER A 603 -24.34 -24.18 18.42
C SER A 603 -25.59 -23.45 17.88
N VAL A 604 -26.40 -22.87 18.78
CA VAL A 604 -27.53 -21.99 18.44
C VAL A 604 -27.06 -20.71 17.74
N LEU A 605 -25.93 -20.13 18.16
CA LEU A 605 -25.38 -18.92 17.53
C LEU A 605 -25.05 -19.14 16.04
N VAL A 606 -24.45 -20.28 15.72
CA VAL A 606 -24.12 -20.67 14.33
C VAL A 606 -25.40 -21.02 13.56
N ARG A 607 -26.28 -21.84 14.16
CA ARG A 607 -27.51 -22.31 13.56
C ARG A 607 -28.70 -22.11 14.52
N PRO A 608 -29.41 -20.97 14.43
CA PRO A 608 -30.47 -20.64 15.39
C PRO A 608 -31.75 -21.43 15.17
N ASN A 609 -32.03 -21.86 13.94
CA ASN A 609 -33.21 -22.65 13.60
C ASN A 609 -32.92 -23.68 12.51
N SER A 610 -33.83 -24.63 12.39
CA SER A 610 -33.79 -25.72 11.42
C SER A 610 -33.80 -25.24 9.96
N SER A 611 -34.42 -24.09 9.67
CA SER A 611 -34.50 -23.50 8.33
C SER A 611 -33.15 -22.99 7.81
N VAL A 612 -32.24 -22.60 8.73
CA VAL A 612 -30.87 -22.23 8.39
C VAL A 612 -30.08 -23.49 8.06
N ARG A 613 -29.81 -23.69 6.77
CA ARG A 613 -29.05 -24.83 6.22
C ARG A 613 -27.53 -24.60 6.28
N VAL A 614 -27.02 -24.29 7.46
CA VAL A 614 -25.59 -24.19 7.73
C VAL A 614 -25.16 -25.44 8.49
N TYR A 615 -24.42 -26.32 7.84
CA TYR A 615 -23.84 -27.56 8.41
C TYR A 615 -22.32 -27.46 8.38
N LEU A 616 -21.75 -27.00 9.48
CA LEU A 616 -20.34 -26.66 9.58
C LEU A 616 -19.56 -27.81 10.22
N ASN A 617 -18.42 -28.16 9.61
CA ASN A 617 -17.52 -29.20 10.10
C ASN A 617 -16.07 -28.72 10.00
N PHE A 618 -15.36 -28.66 11.12
CA PHE A 618 -13.93 -28.36 11.13
C PHE A 618 -13.30 -28.72 12.48
N THR A 619 -11.97 -28.81 12.48
CA THR A 619 -11.13 -29.08 13.64
C THR A 619 -10.01 -28.04 13.73
N VAL A 620 -9.80 -27.44 14.90
CA VAL A 620 -8.75 -26.45 15.13
C VAL A 620 -8.07 -26.68 16.48
N ASN A 621 -6.76 -26.54 16.51
CA ASN A 621 -5.98 -26.53 17.75
C ASN A 621 -5.91 -25.10 18.30
N GLU A 622 -6.36 -24.91 19.54
CA GLU A 622 -6.21 -23.63 20.25
C GLU A 622 -4.86 -23.53 20.97
N LYS A 623 -4.54 -22.32 21.45
CA LYS A 623 -3.29 -22.07 22.17
C LYS A 623 -3.14 -22.89 23.46
N SER A 624 -4.25 -23.26 24.10
CA SER A 624 -4.27 -24.08 25.32
C SER A 624 -4.09 -25.58 25.05
N TYR A 625 -4.00 -26.00 23.78
CA TYR A 625 -3.86 -27.40 23.41
C TYR A 625 -2.57 -28.01 23.95
N SER A 626 -2.71 -29.15 24.63
CA SER A 626 -1.63 -29.96 25.16
C SER A 626 -1.79 -31.39 24.68
N LYS A 627 -0.76 -31.96 24.06
CA LYS A 627 -0.74 -33.37 23.70
C LYS A 627 -0.62 -34.21 24.98
N THR A 628 -1.45 -35.23 25.12
CA THR A 628 -1.30 -36.26 26.14
C THR A 628 -0.09 -37.14 25.81
N GLU A 629 0.74 -37.46 26.81
CA GLU A 629 1.95 -38.28 26.64
C GLU A 629 1.64 -39.68 26.04
N ASP A 630 0.42 -40.20 26.26
CA ASP A 630 -0.02 -41.53 25.81
C ASP A 630 -0.54 -41.59 24.36
N GLY A 631 -0.46 -40.50 23.58
CA GLY A 631 -0.93 -40.50 22.19
C GLY A 631 -2.45 -40.74 22.03
N GLY A 632 -3.23 -40.45 23.08
CA GLY A 632 -4.70 -40.53 23.05
C GLY A 632 -5.33 -39.63 21.97
N PRO A 633 -6.64 -39.84 21.67
CA PRO A 633 -7.34 -39.11 20.61
C PRO A 633 -7.31 -37.59 20.85
N GLU A 634 -7.03 -36.82 19.79
CA GLU A 634 -6.80 -35.36 19.86
C GLU A 634 -7.94 -34.59 20.56
N ALA A 635 -9.17 -35.07 20.44
CA ALA A 635 -10.35 -34.48 21.07
C ALA A 635 -10.40 -34.61 22.61
N MET A 636 -9.62 -35.50 23.22
CA MET A 636 -9.60 -35.75 24.68
C MET A 636 -8.49 -34.95 25.39
N CYS A 637 -8.24 -33.72 24.95
CA CYS A 637 -7.28 -32.83 25.58
C CYS A 637 -7.71 -32.45 27.01
N PRO A 638 -6.82 -32.56 28.03
CA PRO A 638 -7.13 -32.19 29.42
C PRO A 638 -7.62 -30.73 29.56
N ASN A 639 -6.95 -29.82 28.85
CA ASN A 639 -7.26 -28.38 28.86
C ASN A 639 -8.43 -27.97 27.94
N ASP A 640 -9.12 -28.93 27.29
CA ASP A 640 -10.19 -28.65 26.32
C ASP A 640 -9.73 -27.71 25.18
N GLY A 641 -8.49 -27.89 24.71
CA GLY A 641 -7.87 -27.03 23.68
C GLY A 641 -8.04 -27.50 22.23
N PHE A 642 -8.71 -28.63 22.01
CA PHE A 642 -9.00 -29.15 20.66
C PHE A 642 -10.46 -28.82 20.30
N VAL A 643 -10.65 -27.91 19.35
CA VAL A 643 -11.98 -27.48 18.92
C VAL A 643 -12.50 -28.42 17.84
N TYR A 644 -13.66 -29.02 18.08
CA TYR A 644 -14.30 -29.94 17.15
C TYR A 644 -15.76 -29.56 16.90
N PHE A 645 -16.02 -29.06 15.70
CA PHE A 645 -17.37 -28.80 15.21
C PHE A 645 -17.83 -29.91 14.28
N ARG A 646 -19.05 -30.42 14.52
CA ARG A 646 -19.70 -31.39 13.65
C ARG A 646 -21.15 -30.98 13.42
N ASN A 647 -21.56 -30.85 12.17
CA ASN A 647 -22.92 -30.43 11.77
C ASN A 647 -23.41 -29.14 12.46
N SER A 648 -22.51 -28.17 12.64
CA SER A 648 -22.75 -26.90 13.37
C SER A 648 -22.94 -27.03 14.89
N GLU A 649 -22.65 -28.19 15.46
CA GLU A 649 -22.62 -28.41 16.92
C GLU A 649 -21.19 -28.39 17.43
N LEU A 650 -20.96 -27.68 18.53
CA LEU A 650 -19.67 -27.63 19.23
C LEU A 650 -19.56 -28.82 20.19
N ILE A 651 -18.80 -29.84 19.79
CA ILE A 651 -18.67 -31.09 20.57
C ILE A 651 -17.60 -30.95 21.66
N ALA A 652 -16.43 -30.42 21.30
CA ALA A 652 -15.30 -30.26 22.21
C ALA A 652 -14.54 -28.95 21.92
N GLY A 653 -13.84 -28.44 22.93
CA GLY A 653 -12.97 -27.27 22.80
C GLY A 653 -13.53 -25.98 23.40
N GLN A 654 -12.63 -25.14 23.90
CA GLN A 654 -12.90 -23.74 24.28
C GLN A 654 -12.56 -22.82 23.13
N LEU A 655 -13.43 -21.87 22.82
CA LEU A 655 -13.25 -20.99 21.67
C LEU A 655 -12.41 -19.77 22.04
N GLY A 656 -11.25 -19.64 21.38
CA GLY A 656 -10.33 -18.51 21.56
C GLY A 656 -9.91 -17.88 20.23
N LYS A 657 -8.72 -17.28 20.24
CA LYS A 657 -8.15 -16.61 19.07
C LYS A 657 -7.92 -17.56 17.89
N GLY A 658 -7.57 -18.83 18.12
CA GLY A 658 -7.33 -19.78 17.03
C GLY A 658 -8.58 -20.01 16.19
N THR A 659 -9.76 -19.99 16.81
CA THR A 659 -11.03 -20.29 16.16
C THR A 659 -11.78 -19.05 15.68
N LEU A 660 -11.84 -18.00 16.50
CA LEU A 660 -12.64 -16.79 16.26
C LEU A 660 -11.80 -15.55 15.93
N GLY A 661 -10.48 -15.64 16.13
CA GLY A 661 -9.57 -14.51 15.94
C GLY A 661 -9.07 -14.38 14.51
N ASN A 662 -8.23 -13.37 14.31
CA ASN A 662 -7.54 -13.12 13.06
C ASN A 662 -6.33 -14.03 12.87
N GLY A 663 -5.99 -14.31 11.61
CA GLY A 663 -4.73 -14.95 11.22
C GLY A 663 -4.76 -16.49 11.12
N ASN A 664 -5.93 -17.13 11.30
CA ASN A 664 -6.08 -18.56 11.05
C ASN A 664 -6.99 -18.84 9.84
N LYS A 665 -6.56 -19.72 8.95
CA LYS A 665 -7.33 -20.17 7.78
C LYS A 665 -8.37 -21.23 8.12
N ASP A 666 -8.21 -21.93 9.23
CA ASP A 666 -9.09 -23.04 9.61
C ASP A 666 -10.13 -22.63 10.66
N GLY A 667 -10.12 -21.36 11.09
CA GLY A 667 -11.08 -20.81 12.04
C GLY A 667 -12.52 -20.76 11.51
N LEU A 668 -13.48 -20.59 12.45
CA LEU A 668 -14.92 -20.62 12.21
C LEU A 668 -15.35 -19.68 11.07
N TYR A 669 -14.90 -18.43 11.10
CA TYR A 669 -15.31 -17.43 10.11
C TYR A 669 -14.78 -17.73 8.72
N SER A 670 -13.57 -18.28 8.61
CA SER A 670 -12.97 -18.70 7.34
C SER A 670 -13.76 -19.85 6.73
N VAL A 671 -14.11 -20.85 7.53
CA VAL A 671 -14.94 -21.98 7.08
C VAL A 671 -16.32 -21.49 6.63
N LEU A 672 -16.99 -20.66 7.42
CA LEU A 672 -18.28 -20.06 7.06
C LEU A 672 -18.22 -19.26 5.76
N LEU A 673 -17.20 -18.41 5.60
CA LEU A 673 -17.00 -17.60 4.40
C LEU A 673 -16.85 -18.47 3.16
N ARG A 674 -16.01 -19.50 3.23
CA ARG A 674 -15.68 -20.33 2.07
C ARG A 674 -16.79 -21.32 1.72
N ASP A 675 -17.54 -21.81 2.72
CA ASP A 675 -18.59 -22.80 2.52
C ASP A 675 -19.98 -22.21 2.26
N TYR A 676 -20.30 -21.08 2.89
CA TYR A 676 -21.64 -20.48 2.94
C TYR A 676 -21.65 -18.99 2.55
N LYS A 677 -20.56 -18.48 1.98
CA LYS A 677 -20.35 -17.09 1.54
C LYS A 677 -20.27 -16.08 2.70
N ALA A 678 -19.94 -14.84 2.34
CA ALA A 678 -19.70 -13.75 3.28
C ALA A 678 -20.89 -13.39 4.16
N HIS A 679 -22.12 -13.55 3.67
CA HIS A 679 -23.33 -13.21 4.44
C HIS A 679 -23.46 -14.07 5.71
N ALA A 680 -23.20 -15.38 5.61
CA ALA A 680 -23.25 -16.28 6.75
C ALA A 680 -22.19 -15.94 7.80
N ALA A 681 -20.95 -15.68 7.36
CA ALA A 681 -19.86 -15.26 8.24
C ALA A 681 -20.18 -13.93 8.95
N ALA A 682 -20.63 -12.92 8.19
CA ALA A 682 -21.01 -11.62 8.73
C ALA A 682 -22.15 -11.70 9.74
N SER A 683 -23.18 -12.51 9.46
CA SER A 683 -24.31 -12.73 10.38
C SER A 683 -23.84 -13.38 11.68
N CYS A 684 -22.94 -14.37 11.59
CA CYS A 684 -22.37 -15.03 12.76
C CYS A 684 -21.56 -14.05 13.63
N MET A 685 -20.72 -13.21 13.01
CA MET A 685 -19.95 -12.17 13.71
C MET A 685 -20.87 -11.17 14.43
N ASN A 686 -21.95 -10.73 13.77
CA ASN A 686 -22.91 -9.79 14.36
C ASN A 686 -23.63 -10.39 15.58
N ARG A 687 -24.07 -11.64 15.50
CA ARG A 687 -24.71 -12.34 16.64
C ARG A 687 -23.74 -12.49 17.80
N LEU A 688 -22.47 -12.84 17.51
CA LEU A 688 -21.46 -12.96 18.54
C LEU A 688 -21.16 -11.63 19.20
N ALA A 689 -20.96 -10.54 18.45
CA ALA A 689 -20.68 -9.22 19.01
C ALA A 689 -21.78 -8.79 20.00
N LYS A 690 -23.05 -8.96 19.63
CA LYS A 690 -24.21 -8.64 20.49
C LYS A 690 -24.29 -9.53 21.72
N LEU A 691 -24.14 -10.86 21.55
CA LEU A 691 -24.14 -11.82 22.65
C LEU A 691 -23.02 -11.49 23.64
N SER A 692 -21.79 -11.37 23.15
CA SER A 692 -20.60 -11.12 23.95
C SER A 692 -20.70 -9.83 24.76
N ALA A 693 -21.10 -8.72 24.13
CA ALA A 693 -21.21 -7.43 24.81
C ALA A 693 -22.22 -7.45 25.97
N ARG A 694 -23.38 -8.08 25.76
CA ARG A 694 -24.45 -8.20 26.78
C ARG A 694 -24.10 -9.23 27.85
N TRP A 695 -23.49 -10.34 27.46
CA TRP A 695 -23.13 -11.43 28.37
C TRP A 695 -22.02 -11.00 29.33
N ILE A 696 -20.93 -10.41 28.82
CA ILE A 696 -19.79 -10.03 29.66
C ILE A 696 -20.15 -8.90 30.62
N GLY A 697 -21.04 -7.98 30.21
CA GLY A 697 -21.56 -6.92 31.08
C GLY A 697 -22.35 -7.45 32.28
N ASN A 698 -23.07 -8.56 32.11
CA ASN A 698 -23.80 -9.21 33.22
C ASN A 698 -22.92 -10.15 34.04
N HIS A 699 -22.01 -10.89 33.40
CA HIS A 699 -21.11 -11.81 34.08
C HIS A 699 -20.08 -11.07 34.95
N GLY A 700 -19.60 -9.92 34.48
CA GLY A 700 -18.48 -9.20 35.07
C GLY A 700 -17.14 -9.88 34.77
N PHE A 701 -16.16 -9.09 34.34
CA PHE A 701 -14.78 -9.53 34.16
C PHE A 701 -13.87 -8.36 34.50
N SER A 702 -13.00 -8.55 35.49
CA SER A 702 -12.14 -7.48 36.02
C SER A 702 -10.75 -8.02 36.31
N ILE A 703 -9.76 -7.13 36.22
CA ILE A 703 -8.38 -7.36 36.65
C ILE A 703 -8.11 -6.52 37.90
N GLY A 704 -7.58 -7.15 38.94
CA GLY A 704 -7.20 -6.49 40.19
C GLY A 704 -5.69 -6.51 40.43
N ILE A 705 -5.26 -5.83 41.50
CA ILE A 705 -3.87 -5.89 41.96
C ILE A 705 -3.51 -7.28 42.52
N SER A 706 -4.49 -7.99 43.10
CA SER A 706 -4.34 -9.36 43.61
C SER A 706 -4.00 -10.38 42.52
N ASP A 707 -4.40 -10.12 41.28
CA ASP A 707 -4.15 -11.01 40.13
C ASP A 707 -2.68 -11.01 39.69
N VAL A 708 -1.94 -9.96 40.06
CA VAL A 708 -0.53 -9.76 39.72
C VAL A 708 0.39 -9.81 40.93
N GLN A 709 -0.16 -10.09 42.11
CA GLN A 709 0.61 -10.28 43.33
C GLN A 709 1.29 -11.67 43.30
N PRO A 710 2.63 -11.75 43.42
CA PRO A 710 3.31 -13.03 43.50
C PRO A 710 2.96 -13.72 44.83
N SER A 711 2.76 -15.05 44.78
CA SER A 711 2.65 -15.86 45.99
C SER A 711 4.01 -15.99 46.68
N ASP A 712 4.02 -16.23 48.00
CA ASP A 712 5.27 -16.34 48.77
C ASP A 712 6.17 -17.47 48.24
N ASN A 713 5.58 -18.58 47.77
CA ASN A 713 6.31 -19.67 47.13
C ASN A 713 7.00 -19.20 45.84
N LEU A 714 6.27 -18.47 44.98
CA LEU A 714 6.83 -17.92 43.75
C LEU A 714 7.95 -16.91 44.04
N TYR A 715 7.80 -16.09 45.07
CA TYR A 715 8.80 -15.11 45.47
C TYR A 715 10.12 -15.78 45.92
N ASN A 716 10.03 -16.80 46.79
CA ASN A 716 11.19 -17.51 47.31
C ASN A 716 11.95 -18.28 46.23
N GLU A 717 11.22 -19.02 45.37
CA GLU A 717 11.83 -19.76 44.25
C GLU A 717 12.42 -18.81 43.19
N LYS A 718 11.75 -17.68 42.91
CA LYS A 718 12.29 -16.63 42.04
C LYS A 718 13.64 -16.13 42.57
N GLU A 719 13.72 -15.77 43.85
CA GLU A 719 14.96 -15.28 44.46
C GLU A 719 16.10 -16.30 44.33
N LYS A 720 15.80 -17.59 44.53
CA LYS A 720 16.75 -18.68 44.39
C LYS A 720 17.28 -18.78 42.97
N ILE A 721 16.39 -18.80 41.96
CA ILE A 721 16.77 -18.87 40.54
C ILE A 721 17.66 -17.66 40.15
N ILE A 722 17.33 -16.45 40.60
CA ILE A 722 18.11 -15.24 40.29
C ILE A 722 19.50 -15.31 40.94
N LYS A 723 19.59 -15.72 42.21
CA LYS A 723 20.88 -15.88 42.92
C LYS A 723 21.78 -16.92 42.24
N GLU A 724 21.23 -18.08 41.87
CA GLU A 724 21.97 -19.11 41.12
C GLU A 724 22.44 -18.60 39.75
N GLY A 725 21.58 -17.86 39.04
CA GLY A 725 21.92 -17.24 37.76
C GLY A 725 23.05 -16.22 37.87
N TYR A 726 23.02 -15.37 38.92
CA TYR A 726 24.07 -14.39 39.19
C TYR A 726 25.40 -15.04 39.53
N ASN A 727 25.40 -16.13 40.30
CA ASN A 727 26.60 -16.91 40.61
C ASN A 727 27.23 -17.50 39.35
N LYS A 728 26.41 -18.03 38.42
CA LYS A 728 26.90 -18.52 37.11
C LYS A 728 27.51 -17.40 36.27
N CYS A 729 26.91 -16.20 36.27
CA CYS A 729 27.48 -15.03 35.60
C CYS A 729 28.80 -14.58 36.24
N ALA A 730 28.88 -14.57 37.58
CA ALA A 730 30.10 -14.22 38.31
C ALA A 730 31.26 -15.18 37.96
N GLY A 731 31.00 -16.49 37.91
CA GLY A 731 31.99 -17.48 37.48
C GLY A 731 32.52 -17.24 36.06
N LYS A 732 31.66 -16.91 35.10
CA LYS A 732 32.10 -16.54 33.73
C LYS A 732 32.93 -15.25 33.69
N ILE A 733 32.56 -14.25 34.49
CA ILE A 733 33.31 -12.99 34.59
C ILE A 733 34.69 -13.23 35.21
N GLN A 734 34.78 -14.11 36.20
CA GLN A 734 36.05 -14.50 36.81
C GLN A 734 36.97 -15.19 35.79
N LEU A 735 36.47 -16.21 35.06
CA LEU A 735 37.23 -16.88 33.99
C LEU A 735 37.72 -15.90 32.91
N TYR A 736 36.92 -14.89 32.59
CA TYR A 736 37.32 -13.84 31.66
C TYR A 736 38.43 -12.95 32.22
N ASN A 737 38.35 -12.57 33.50
CA ASN A 737 39.39 -11.77 34.15
C ASN A 737 40.71 -12.55 34.31
N GLU A 738 40.63 -13.87 34.49
CA GLU A 738 41.77 -14.80 34.55
C GLU A 738 42.31 -15.18 33.15
N GLY A 739 41.62 -14.78 32.07
CA GLY A 739 42.01 -15.06 30.69
C GLY A 739 41.77 -16.51 30.23
N GLN A 740 41.03 -17.30 31.00
CA GLN A 740 40.77 -18.73 30.75
C GLN A 740 39.41 -19.00 30.07
N LEU A 741 38.71 -17.96 29.60
CA LEU A 741 37.41 -18.11 28.97
C LEU A 741 37.53 -18.79 27.59
N PRO A 742 36.81 -19.91 27.33
CA PRO A 742 36.78 -20.52 26.01
C PRO A 742 36.07 -19.59 25.01
N LEU A 743 36.72 -19.34 23.88
CA LEU A 743 36.21 -18.44 22.85
C LEU A 743 35.16 -19.15 21.99
N GLU A 744 34.06 -18.46 21.69
CA GLU A 744 33.11 -18.92 20.69
C GLU A 744 33.71 -18.68 19.27
N PRO A 745 33.51 -19.60 18.31
CA PRO A 745 34.10 -19.46 16.97
C PRO A 745 33.67 -18.16 16.28
N GLY A 746 34.62 -17.32 15.88
CA GLY A 746 34.34 -16.03 15.22
C GLY A 746 34.09 -14.85 16.15
N CYS A 747 34.10 -15.05 17.48
CA CYS A 747 33.95 -14.00 18.48
C CYS A 747 35.27 -13.67 19.16
N ASP A 748 35.44 -12.40 19.57
CA ASP A 748 36.49 -12.04 20.53
C ASP A 748 36.13 -12.49 21.96
N ALA A 749 37.08 -12.39 22.91
CA ALA A 749 36.86 -12.81 24.30
C ALA A 749 35.74 -12.01 25.00
N ALA A 750 35.57 -10.74 24.67
CA ALA A 750 34.53 -9.89 25.26
C ALA A 750 33.15 -10.23 24.69
N GLN A 751 33.05 -10.47 23.38
CA GLN A 751 31.85 -10.89 22.68
C GLN A 751 31.41 -12.28 23.14
N SER A 752 32.35 -13.22 23.29
CA SER A 752 32.08 -14.56 23.84
C SER A 752 31.50 -14.48 25.26
N LEU A 753 32.04 -13.58 26.11
CA LEU A 753 31.50 -13.32 27.44
C LEU A 753 30.07 -12.73 27.36
N GLU A 754 29.84 -11.72 26.51
CA GLU A 754 28.54 -11.07 26.36
C GLU A 754 27.46 -12.03 25.87
N SER A 755 27.76 -12.84 24.85
CA SER A 755 26.90 -13.93 24.36
C SER A 755 26.58 -14.92 25.49
N GLY A 756 27.64 -15.39 26.17
CA GLY A 756 27.54 -16.35 27.25
C GLY A 756 26.73 -15.87 28.46
N ILE A 757 26.78 -14.58 28.82
CA ILE A 757 25.98 -13.99 29.90
C ILE A 757 24.55 -13.76 29.44
N THR A 758 24.33 -13.20 28.26
CA THR A 758 22.99 -12.90 27.74
C THR A 758 22.14 -14.16 27.65
N LYS A 759 22.74 -15.29 27.23
CA LYS A 759 22.07 -16.61 27.21
C LYS A 759 21.62 -17.08 28.59
N ILE A 760 22.43 -16.87 29.62
CA ILE A 760 22.07 -17.21 31.01
C ILE A 760 20.91 -16.33 31.48
N LEU A 761 20.99 -15.01 31.27
CA LEU A 761 19.99 -14.06 31.74
C LEU A 761 18.62 -14.25 31.05
N ASN A 762 18.61 -14.59 29.76
CA ASN A 762 17.38 -14.95 29.05
C ASN A 762 16.76 -16.24 29.61
N ASN A 763 17.58 -17.25 29.92
CA ASN A 763 17.09 -18.49 30.53
C ASN A 763 16.49 -18.25 31.92
N ILE A 764 17.05 -17.34 32.74
CA ILE A 764 16.47 -16.96 34.03
C ILE A 764 15.03 -16.46 33.84
N ARG A 765 14.83 -15.52 32.90
CA ARG A 765 13.50 -14.97 32.61
C ARG A 765 12.51 -16.04 32.13
N ASP A 766 12.97 -16.96 31.30
CA ASP A 766 12.11 -18.01 30.75
C ASP A 766 11.75 -19.06 31.82
N GLN A 767 12.66 -19.38 32.74
CA GLN A 767 12.42 -20.26 33.89
C GLN A 767 11.45 -19.62 34.89
N THR A 768 11.68 -18.38 35.29
CA THR A 768 10.77 -17.65 36.20
C THR A 768 9.40 -17.44 35.58
N GLY A 769 9.34 -17.21 34.25
CA GLY A 769 8.08 -17.12 33.51
C GLY A 769 7.28 -18.43 33.52
N LYS A 770 7.94 -19.57 33.27
CA LYS A 770 7.27 -20.88 33.33
C LYS A 770 6.74 -21.18 34.74
N LEU A 771 7.55 -20.91 35.76
CA LEU A 771 7.15 -21.09 37.15
C LEU A 771 5.95 -20.19 37.51
N CYS A 772 5.95 -18.94 37.06
CA CYS A 772 4.83 -18.02 37.25
C CYS A 772 3.54 -18.59 36.62
N MET A 773 3.59 -19.04 35.37
CA MET A 773 2.41 -19.56 34.68
C MET A 773 1.84 -20.84 35.31
N GLN A 774 2.68 -21.67 35.95
CA GLN A 774 2.25 -22.89 36.64
C GLN A 774 1.64 -22.64 38.01
N THR A 775 2.04 -21.55 38.68
CA THR A 775 1.61 -21.21 40.04
C THR A 775 0.32 -20.37 40.08
N LEU A 776 -0.01 -19.67 38.99
CA LEU A 776 -1.21 -18.86 38.90
C LEU A 776 -2.49 -19.71 38.90
N HIS A 777 -3.49 -19.25 39.65
CA HIS A 777 -4.81 -19.89 39.68
C HIS A 777 -5.51 -19.77 38.31
N TRP A 778 -6.25 -20.81 37.89
CA TRP A 778 -6.93 -20.88 36.59
C TRP A 778 -8.01 -19.80 36.38
N ARG A 779 -8.55 -19.21 37.46
CA ARG A 779 -9.49 -18.06 37.40
C ARG A 779 -8.80 -16.71 37.22
N ASN A 780 -7.48 -16.66 37.25
CA ASN A 780 -6.76 -15.40 37.19
C ASN A 780 -7.02 -14.69 35.85
N SER A 781 -7.45 -13.43 35.88
CA SER A 781 -7.90 -12.68 34.69
C SER A 781 -6.82 -12.52 33.61
N PRO A 782 -5.57 -12.11 33.92
CA PRO A 782 -4.49 -12.03 32.92
C PRO A 782 -4.15 -13.39 32.31
N LEU A 783 -4.23 -14.46 33.09
CA LEU A 783 -4.00 -15.82 32.61
C LEU A 783 -5.07 -16.22 31.58
N ILE A 784 -6.34 -15.95 31.88
CA ILE A 784 -7.46 -16.20 30.96
C ILE A 784 -7.28 -15.39 29.67
N MET A 785 -6.95 -14.10 29.75
CA MET A 785 -6.73 -13.24 28.58
C MET A 785 -5.58 -13.72 27.69
N SER A 786 -4.51 -14.23 28.30
CA SER A 786 -3.36 -14.82 27.59
C SER A 786 -3.72 -16.14 26.92
N GLN A 787 -4.46 -17.02 27.62
CA GLN A 787 -4.90 -18.33 27.11
C GLN A 787 -5.89 -18.19 25.95
N CYS A 788 -6.93 -17.35 26.09
CA CYS A 788 -7.90 -17.10 25.01
C CYS A 788 -7.28 -16.27 23.87
N GLY A 789 -6.18 -15.55 24.15
CA GLY A 789 -5.47 -14.72 23.19
C GLY A 789 -6.17 -13.40 22.88
N SER A 790 -7.00 -12.88 23.79
CA SER A 790 -7.67 -11.58 23.65
C SER A 790 -6.69 -10.42 23.70
N LYS A 791 -5.85 -10.37 24.75
CA LYS A 791 -4.75 -9.40 24.90
C LYS A 791 -3.70 -9.93 25.87
N GLY A 792 -2.45 -9.59 25.62
CA GLY A 792 -1.33 -10.00 26.45
C GLY A 792 -0.69 -11.32 26.00
N SER A 793 0.43 -11.65 26.63
CA SER A 793 1.21 -12.86 26.39
C SER A 793 1.73 -13.41 27.72
N PRO A 794 2.19 -14.67 27.77
CA PRO A 794 2.85 -15.21 28.98
C PRO A 794 4.06 -14.36 29.41
N ILE A 795 4.74 -13.69 28.47
CA ILE A 795 5.86 -12.79 28.76
C ILE A 795 5.38 -11.58 29.54
N ASN A 796 4.26 -10.96 29.14
CA ASN A 796 3.72 -9.78 29.81
C ASN A 796 3.36 -10.09 31.28
N ILE A 797 2.74 -11.24 31.52
CA ILE A 797 2.39 -11.71 32.87
C ILE A 797 3.66 -11.93 33.69
N SER A 798 4.65 -12.62 33.11
CA SER A 798 5.94 -12.86 33.76
C SER A 798 6.65 -11.54 34.15
N GLN A 799 6.59 -10.52 33.29
CA GLN A 799 7.21 -9.21 33.59
C GLN A 799 6.51 -8.45 34.72
N MET A 800 5.18 -8.57 34.79
CA MET A 800 4.40 -7.93 35.85
C MET A 800 4.59 -8.60 37.21
N ILE A 801 4.65 -9.93 37.25
CA ILE A 801 4.64 -10.73 38.48
C ILE A 801 6.05 -11.19 38.88
N ALA A 802 6.76 -11.82 37.95
CA ALA A 802 8.03 -12.50 38.20
C ALA A 802 9.25 -11.58 38.02
N CYS A 803 9.71 -11.29 36.81
CA CYS A 803 10.81 -10.36 36.56
C CYS A 803 10.77 -9.75 35.17
N VAL A 804 11.20 -8.49 35.03
CA VAL A 804 11.21 -7.80 33.72
C VAL A 804 12.27 -8.38 32.77
N GLY A 805 13.46 -8.70 33.31
CA GLY A 805 14.56 -9.34 32.57
C GLY A 805 15.59 -8.36 31.98
N GLN A 806 16.44 -8.86 31.08
CA GLN A 806 17.53 -8.09 30.47
C GLN A 806 17.01 -7.01 29.51
N GLN A 807 17.44 -5.76 29.71
CA GLN A 807 17.19 -4.67 28.76
C GLN A 807 18.34 -4.61 27.75
N SER A 808 18.01 -4.70 26.46
CA SER A 808 18.97 -4.58 25.36
C SER A 808 18.85 -3.21 24.70
N VAL A 809 19.97 -2.64 24.27
CA VAL A 809 20.06 -1.44 23.43
C VAL A 809 20.94 -1.74 22.22
N GLY A 810 20.41 -1.59 21.01
CA GLY A 810 21.15 -1.90 19.77
C GLY A 810 21.63 -3.36 19.68
N GLY A 811 20.83 -4.31 20.19
CA GLY A 811 21.14 -5.74 20.18
C GLY A 811 22.20 -6.19 21.19
N ARG A 812 22.67 -5.29 22.06
CA ARG A 812 23.66 -5.59 23.11
C ARG A 812 23.12 -5.17 24.47
N ARG A 813 23.75 -5.64 25.55
CA ARG A 813 23.47 -5.12 26.90
C ARG A 813 23.89 -3.65 27.00
N ALA A 814 23.42 -2.95 28.04
CA ALA A 814 23.60 -1.50 28.17
C ALA A 814 25.07 -1.07 27.93
N PRO A 815 25.33 -0.18 26.94
CA PRO A 815 26.67 0.29 26.64
C PRO A 815 27.23 1.17 27.77
N ASN A 816 28.54 1.40 27.75
CA ASN A 816 29.17 2.33 28.69
C ASN A 816 28.89 3.77 28.23
N GLY A 817 28.01 4.48 28.94
CA GLY A 817 27.78 5.92 28.72
C GLY A 817 28.84 6.81 29.36
N PHE A 818 29.59 6.27 30.34
CA PHE A 818 30.70 6.94 31.02
C PHE A 818 32.00 6.14 30.81
N ILE A 819 33.13 6.72 31.21
CA ILE A 819 34.45 6.08 31.13
C ILE A 819 34.43 4.71 31.84
N ASP A 820 34.52 3.64 31.05
CA ASP A 820 34.49 2.23 31.47
C ASP A 820 33.29 1.78 32.32
N ARG A 821 32.17 2.52 32.32
CA ARG A 821 30.96 2.12 33.09
C ARG A 821 29.68 2.65 32.47
N SER A 822 28.56 1.99 32.79
CA SER A 822 27.22 2.37 32.35
C SER A 822 26.67 3.57 33.12
N LEU A 823 26.77 3.55 34.46
CA LEU A 823 26.32 4.61 35.35
C LEU A 823 27.38 4.91 36.43
N PRO A 824 27.39 6.13 37.03
CA PRO A 824 28.33 6.49 38.09
C PRO A 824 28.21 5.65 39.36
N HIS A 825 27.04 5.03 39.58
CA HIS A 825 26.75 4.16 40.73
C HIS A 825 27.49 2.81 40.70
N PHE A 826 28.02 2.41 39.53
CA PHE A 826 28.75 1.16 39.39
C PHE A 826 30.27 1.40 39.32
N PRO A 827 31.09 0.44 39.80
CA PRO A 827 32.53 0.51 39.67
C PRO A 827 32.95 0.46 38.20
N ARG A 828 34.13 1.01 37.90
CA ARG A 828 34.71 0.98 36.55
C ARG A 828 34.96 -0.47 36.12
N LYS A 829 34.77 -0.75 34.84
CA LYS A 829 34.89 -2.07 34.20
C LYS A 829 33.94 -3.14 34.74
N ALA A 830 32.91 -2.76 35.50
CA ALA A 830 31.90 -3.71 35.97
C ALA A 830 31.11 -4.33 34.80
N LYS A 831 31.11 -5.67 34.74
CA LYS A 831 30.36 -6.47 33.74
C LYS A 831 29.21 -7.28 34.34
N THR A 832 28.88 -7.03 35.62
CA THR A 832 27.81 -7.71 36.34
C THR A 832 26.45 -7.48 35.68
N PRO A 833 25.47 -8.40 35.86
CA PRO A 833 24.14 -8.24 35.27
C PRO A 833 23.46 -6.91 35.61
N ALA A 834 23.47 -6.50 36.89
CA ALA A 834 22.85 -5.25 37.34
C ALA A 834 23.52 -4.00 36.74
N ALA A 835 24.86 -4.00 36.62
CA ALA A 835 25.59 -2.89 35.99
C ALA A 835 25.31 -2.77 34.48
N LYS A 836 24.78 -3.82 33.85
CA LYS A 836 24.56 -3.90 32.41
C LYS A 836 23.08 -4.02 32.03
N GLY A 837 22.18 -3.58 32.91
CA GLY A 837 20.76 -3.42 32.59
C GLY A 837 19.89 -4.66 32.74
N PHE A 838 20.30 -5.63 33.56
CA PHE A 838 19.39 -6.69 34.00
C PHE A 838 18.45 -6.18 35.10
N VAL A 839 17.14 -6.34 34.88
CA VAL A 839 16.11 -5.94 35.83
C VAL A 839 15.55 -7.20 36.51
N ALA A 840 15.92 -7.38 37.77
CA ALA A 840 15.50 -8.54 38.59
C ALA A 840 14.12 -8.33 39.22
N SER A 841 13.75 -7.07 39.44
CA SER A 841 12.45 -6.65 39.91
C SER A 841 11.33 -6.92 38.89
N SER A 842 10.10 -7.04 39.36
CA SER A 842 8.90 -7.03 38.52
C SER A 842 8.22 -5.66 38.58
N PHE A 843 7.24 -5.40 37.70
CA PHE A 843 6.47 -4.16 37.80
C PHE A 843 5.65 -4.09 39.10
N TYR A 844 5.24 -5.23 39.65
CA TYR A 844 4.57 -5.29 40.95
C TYR A 844 5.50 -4.92 42.11
N SER A 845 6.72 -5.46 42.15
CA SER A 845 7.67 -5.15 43.24
C SER A 845 8.21 -3.71 43.17
N GLY A 846 8.12 -3.08 42.00
CA GLY A 846 8.71 -1.76 41.73
C GLY A 846 10.17 -1.86 41.30
N LEU A 847 10.59 -0.94 40.43
CA LEU A 847 11.95 -0.90 39.89
C LEU A 847 12.85 -0.02 40.76
N THR A 848 14.10 -0.44 40.96
CA THR A 848 15.13 0.42 41.55
C THR A 848 15.51 1.56 40.58
N ALA A 849 16.14 2.63 41.08
CA ALA A 849 16.49 3.80 40.25
C ALA A 849 17.41 3.44 39.05
N THR A 850 18.38 2.54 39.25
CA THR A 850 19.27 2.06 38.19
C THR A 850 18.53 1.18 37.18
N GLU A 851 17.68 0.26 37.64
CA GLU A 851 16.83 -0.57 36.79
C GLU A 851 15.86 0.27 35.95
N PHE A 852 15.21 1.26 36.57
CA PHE A 852 14.28 2.17 35.91
C PHE A 852 14.96 2.94 34.77
N PHE A 853 16.19 3.43 35.00
CA PHE A 853 16.95 4.12 33.96
C PHE A 853 17.26 3.20 32.77
N PHE A 854 17.74 1.98 33.02
CA PHE A 854 18.02 1.02 31.96
C PHE A 854 16.76 0.57 31.21
N HIS A 855 15.65 0.39 31.91
CA HIS A 855 14.36 0.11 31.28
C HIS A 855 13.91 1.26 30.39
N THR A 856 14.07 2.51 30.84
CA THR A 856 13.76 3.70 30.06
C THR A 856 14.63 3.81 28.80
N MET A 857 15.91 3.42 28.87
CA MET A 857 16.78 3.38 27.69
C MET A 857 16.26 2.42 26.62
N GLY A 858 15.89 1.19 27.00
CA GLY A 858 15.32 0.21 26.08
C GLY A 858 13.95 0.65 25.53
N GLY A 859 13.10 1.23 26.37
CA GLY A 859 11.80 1.78 25.96
C GLY A 859 11.93 2.92 24.95
N ARG A 860 12.91 3.83 25.13
CA ARG A 860 13.14 4.95 24.22
C ARG A 860 13.61 4.49 22.85
N GLU A 861 14.43 3.44 22.76
CA GLU A 861 14.82 2.86 21.47
C GLU A 861 13.61 2.40 20.67
N GLY A 862 12.67 1.67 21.29
CA GLY A 862 11.43 1.22 20.63
C GLY A 862 10.54 2.37 20.14
N LEU A 863 10.46 3.48 20.89
CA LEU A 863 9.72 4.68 20.47
C LEU A 863 10.38 5.38 19.28
N VAL A 864 11.72 5.52 19.29
CA VAL A 864 12.47 6.12 18.18
C VAL A 864 12.38 5.25 16.93
N ASP A 865 12.48 3.93 17.09
CA ASP A 865 12.35 2.94 16.01
C ASP A 865 11.01 3.09 15.28
N THR A 866 9.91 3.23 16.04
CA THR A 866 8.57 3.44 15.49
C THR A 866 8.49 4.74 14.65
N ALA A 867 9.12 5.83 15.12
CA ALA A 867 9.12 7.12 14.44
C ALA A 867 9.93 7.11 13.14
N VAL A 868 11.12 6.50 13.13
CA VAL A 868 12.00 6.44 11.95
C VAL A 868 11.39 5.55 10.87
N LYS A 869 10.93 4.35 11.23
CA LYS A 869 10.37 3.39 10.27
C LYS A 869 9.21 3.90 9.47
N THR A 870 8.33 4.68 10.10
CA THR A 870 7.10 5.16 9.47
C THR A 870 7.43 5.96 8.19
N ALA A 871 8.54 6.69 8.19
CA ALA A 871 8.99 7.45 7.01
C ALA A 871 9.56 6.55 5.91
N ASP A 872 10.48 5.64 6.26
CA ASP A 872 11.21 4.82 5.30
C ASP A 872 10.32 3.76 4.65
N THR A 873 9.51 3.07 5.45
CA THR A 873 8.54 2.07 4.97
C THR A 873 7.47 2.69 4.09
N GLY A 874 6.99 3.90 4.44
CA GLY A 874 6.05 4.66 3.60
C GLY A 874 6.66 5.07 2.26
N TYR A 875 7.94 5.43 2.24
CA TYR A 875 8.65 5.74 1.00
C TYR A 875 8.84 4.49 0.12
N MET A 876 9.25 3.37 0.72
CA MET A 876 9.41 2.08 0.04
C MET A 876 8.09 1.59 -0.56
N SER A 877 7.01 1.54 0.23
CA SER A 877 5.68 1.12 -0.22
C SER A 877 5.18 1.96 -1.39
N ARG A 878 5.41 3.30 -1.34
CA ARG A 878 5.08 4.20 -2.45
C ARG A 878 5.88 3.88 -3.72
N ARG A 879 7.18 3.58 -3.60
CA ARG A 879 8.03 3.23 -4.75
C ARG A 879 7.56 1.93 -5.40
N LEU A 880 7.29 0.90 -4.60
CA LEU A 880 6.77 -0.38 -5.09
C LEU A 880 5.44 -0.21 -5.80
N SER A 881 4.51 0.54 -5.19
CA SER A 881 3.21 0.84 -5.79
C SER A 881 3.37 1.52 -7.15
N LYS A 882 4.29 2.48 -7.28
CA LYS A 882 4.54 3.20 -8.53
C LYS A 882 5.21 2.37 -9.62
N ILE A 883 5.96 1.33 -9.26
CA ILE A 883 6.61 0.43 -10.23
C ILE A 883 5.60 -0.61 -10.73
N LEU A 884 4.71 -1.07 -9.85
CA LEU A 884 3.80 -2.18 -10.13
C LEU A 884 2.37 -1.74 -10.50
N GLU A 885 2.05 -0.44 -10.50
CA GLU A 885 0.67 0.04 -10.72
C GLU A 885 0.08 -0.36 -12.08
N ASP A 886 0.92 -0.51 -13.10
CA ASP A 886 0.48 -0.82 -14.47
C ASP A 886 0.24 -2.33 -14.70
N LEU A 887 0.58 -3.19 -13.75
CA LEU A 887 0.48 -4.64 -13.93
C LEU A 887 -0.93 -5.15 -13.62
N SER A 888 -1.55 -5.75 -14.63
CA SER A 888 -2.88 -6.35 -14.55
C SER A 888 -2.94 -7.70 -15.27
N VAL A 889 -3.85 -8.56 -14.82
CA VAL A 889 -4.17 -9.83 -15.50
C VAL A 889 -5.08 -9.52 -16.68
N GLN A 890 -4.73 -10.00 -17.87
CA GLN A 890 -5.52 -9.84 -19.08
C GLN A 890 -6.47 -11.03 -19.28
N TYR A 891 -7.44 -10.90 -20.19
CA TYR A 891 -8.44 -11.96 -20.46
C TYR A 891 -7.85 -13.27 -21.00
N ASP A 892 -6.61 -13.25 -21.49
CA ASP A 892 -5.85 -14.43 -21.90
C ASP A 892 -5.06 -15.07 -20.73
N ASN A 893 -5.33 -14.66 -19.49
CA ASN A 893 -4.66 -15.07 -18.25
C ASN A 893 -3.17 -14.68 -18.16
N THR A 894 -2.68 -13.82 -19.05
CA THR A 894 -1.31 -13.30 -18.98
C THR A 894 -1.24 -12.04 -18.11
N VAL A 895 -0.10 -11.82 -17.45
CA VAL A 895 0.18 -10.58 -16.71
C VAL A 895 0.96 -9.64 -17.61
N ARG A 896 0.38 -8.47 -17.89
CA ARG A 896 1.00 -7.47 -18.78
C ARG A 896 1.12 -6.12 -18.11
N ASN A 897 2.10 -5.34 -18.57
CA ASN A 897 2.22 -3.92 -18.24
C ASN A 897 1.39 -3.05 -19.23
N ALA A 898 1.35 -1.74 -18.99
CA ALA A 898 0.63 -0.79 -19.86
C ALA A 898 1.14 -0.74 -21.31
N SER A 899 2.40 -1.12 -21.57
CA SER A 899 2.97 -1.23 -22.92
C SER A 899 2.59 -2.53 -23.64
N GLY A 900 1.87 -3.45 -22.97
CA GLY A 900 1.52 -4.76 -23.52
C GLY A 900 2.65 -5.81 -23.44
N CYS A 901 3.77 -5.50 -22.77
CA CYS A 901 4.83 -6.47 -22.52
C CYS A 901 4.35 -7.49 -21.47
N ILE A 902 4.53 -8.77 -21.78
CA ILE A 902 4.21 -9.88 -20.87
C ILE A 902 5.30 -9.98 -19.81
N VAL A 903 4.90 -9.98 -18.53
CA VAL A 903 5.78 -10.21 -17.37
C VAL A 903 5.68 -11.67 -16.91
N GLN A 904 4.46 -12.21 -16.88
CA GLN A 904 4.20 -13.63 -16.58
C GLN A 904 3.17 -14.18 -17.57
N PHE A 905 3.38 -15.41 -18.05
CA PHE A 905 2.42 -16.09 -18.92
C PHE A 905 1.19 -16.59 -18.16
N CYS A 906 1.38 -16.96 -16.90
CA CYS A 906 0.33 -17.32 -15.96
C CYS A 906 0.65 -16.62 -14.64
N TYR A 907 -0.34 -16.01 -14.00
CA TYR A 907 -0.12 -15.35 -12.72
C TYR A 907 0.35 -16.36 -11.67
N GLY A 908 1.50 -16.10 -11.02
CA GLY A 908 2.03 -16.97 -9.96
C GLY A 908 2.36 -18.41 -10.39
N ASP A 909 2.48 -18.67 -11.70
CA ASP A 909 2.61 -20.01 -12.32
C ASP A 909 1.44 -20.99 -12.06
N ASP A 910 0.45 -20.62 -11.24
CA ASP A 910 -0.73 -21.43 -10.93
C ASP A 910 -2.07 -20.82 -11.42
N GLY A 911 -2.10 -19.50 -11.66
CA GLY A 911 -3.27 -18.76 -12.12
C GLY A 911 -4.34 -18.55 -11.03
N MET A 912 -3.98 -18.70 -9.76
CA MET A 912 -4.92 -18.75 -8.65
C MET A 912 -4.87 -17.49 -7.78
N ASP A 913 -5.98 -17.14 -7.12
CA ASP A 913 -6.08 -15.97 -6.23
C ASP A 913 -5.58 -16.30 -4.80
N PRO A 914 -4.53 -15.64 -4.30
CA PRO A 914 -4.01 -15.82 -2.94
C PRO A 914 -5.07 -15.61 -1.84
N ALA A 915 -6.06 -14.74 -2.06
CA ALA A 915 -7.10 -14.44 -1.08
C ALA A 915 -8.02 -15.66 -0.82
N MET A 916 -8.13 -16.57 -1.78
CA MET A 916 -9.08 -17.68 -1.77
C MET A 916 -8.45 -19.04 -1.44
N MET A 917 -7.15 -19.06 -1.12
CA MET A 917 -6.40 -20.27 -0.80
C MET A 917 -6.78 -20.86 0.56
N GLU A 918 -6.95 -22.19 0.60
CA GLU A 918 -7.51 -22.86 1.78
C GLU A 918 -6.53 -23.69 2.57
N GLY A 919 -5.74 -24.52 1.89
CA GLY A 919 -4.90 -25.52 2.52
C GLY A 919 -3.57 -24.97 3.03
N GLU A 920 -2.87 -25.83 3.77
CA GLU A 920 -1.51 -25.59 4.23
C GLU A 920 -0.56 -25.35 3.04
N GLY A 921 0.47 -24.53 3.25
CA GLY A 921 1.46 -24.21 2.22
C GLY A 921 0.92 -23.43 1.00
N GLY A 922 -0.31 -22.91 1.07
CA GLY A 922 -0.92 -22.19 -0.05
C GLY A 922 -1.68 -23.09 -1.03
N ALA A 923 -1.99 -24.33 -0.65
CA ALA A 923 -2.81 -25.20 -1.48
C ALA A 923 -4.22 -24.62 -1.71
N PRO A 924 -4.81 -24.80 -2.91
CA PRO A 924 -6.09 -24.21 -3.23
C PRO A 924 -7.23 -24.83 -2.43
N LEU A 925 -7.19 -26.12 -2.08
CA LEU A 925 -8.26 -26.84 -1.38
C LEU A 925 -7.73 -27.63 -0.18
N ASP A 926 -8.58 -27.78 0.83
CA ASP A 926 -8.43 -28.77 1.89
C ASP A 926 -9.38 -29.94 1.63
N PHE A 927 -8.83 -31.04 1.09
CA PHE A 927 -9.59 -32.22 0.72
C PHE A 927 -10.22 -32.93 1.91
N ARG A 928 -9.53 -33.00 3.07
CA ARG A 928 -10.02 -33.71 4.26
C ARG A 928 -11.30 -33.05 4.78
N ARG A 929 -11.30 -31.72 4.89
CA ARG A 929 -12.47 -30.96 5.34
C ARG A 929 -13.61 -31.00 4.32
N LEU A 930 -13.30 -30.84 3.02
CA LEU A 930 -14.31 -30.92 1.96
C LEU A 930 -15.01 -32.28 1.95
N PHE A 931 -14.27 -33.35 2.22
CA PHE A 931 -14.81 -34.69 2.31
C PHE A 931 -15.76 -34.85 3.51
N LEU A 932 -15.39 -34.31 4.69
CA LEU A 932 -16.28 -34.26 5.85
C LEU A 932 -17.56 -33.46 5.56
N LYS A 933 -17.45 -32.34 4.84
CA LYS A 933 -18.60 -31.55 4.39
C LYS A 933 -19.53 -32.35 3.46
N ALA A 934 -18.96 -33.10 2.51
CA ALA A 934 -19.76 -33.95 1.62
C ALA A 934 -20.52 -35.03 2.40
N LYS A 935 -19.87 -35.70 3.36
CA LYS A 935 -20.51 -36.66 4.27
C LYS A 935 -21.61 -36.05 5.14
N ALA A 936 -21.42 -34.81 5.61
CA ALA A 936 -22.43 -34.10 6.40
C ALA A 936 -23.64 -33.64 5.59
N THR A 937 -23.41 -33.19 4.35
CA THR A 937 -24.47 -32.69 3.46
C THR A 937 -25.32 -33.84 2.93
N CYS A 938 -24.70 -34.98 2.64
CA CYS A 938 -25.35 -36.20 2.18
C CYS A 938 -25.09 -37.33 3.20
N PRO A 939 -25.89 -37.44 4.27
CA PRO A 939 -25.75 -38.55 5.22
C PRO A 939 -25.98 -39.89 4.50
N ALA A 940 -25.26 -40.93 4.90
CA ALA A 940 -25.28 -42.23 4.23
C ALA A 940 -26.69 -42.88 4.21
N GLY A 941 -27.52 -42.63 5.22
CA GLY A 941 -28.86 -43.22 5.32
C GLY A 941 -28.80 -44.74 5.31
N GLU A 942 -29.71 -45.38 4.57
CA GLU A 942 -29.70 -46.84 4.29
C GLU A 942 -28.88 -47.21 3.04
N ASN A 943 -28.17 -46.27 2.39
CA ASN A 943 -27.46 -46.56 1.14
C ASN A 943 -26.21 -47.41 1.38
N GLU A 944 -25.97 -48.37 0.50
CA GLU A 944 -24.78 -49.23 0.52
C GLU A 944 -23.49 -48.41 0.32
N SER A 945 -22.45 -48.78 1.08
CA SER A 945 -21.11 -48.23 0.92
C SER A 945 -20.42 -48.84 -0.30
N LEU A 946 -19.71 -48.03 -1.08
CA LEU A 946 -18.95 -48.49 -2.24
C LEU A 946 -17.79 -49.40 -1.86
N SER A 947 -17.48 -50.35 -2.74
CA SER A 947 -16.23 -51.12 -2.68
C SER A 947 -15.03 -50.26 -3.13
N LEU A 948 -13.82 -50.68 -2.76
CA LEU A 948 -12.59 -49.95 -3.14
C LEU A 948 -12.41 -49.84 -4.66
N GLU A 949 -12.81 -50.86 -5.40
CA GLU A 949 -12.67 -50.93 -6.87
C GLU A 949 -13.63 -49.94 -7.54
N GLU A 950 -14.90 -49.89 -7.08
CA GLU A 950 -15.90 -48.93 -7.55
C GLU A 950 -15.48 -47.48 -7.30
N VAL A 951 -14.86 -47.19 -6.14
CA VAL A 951 -14.32 -45.85 -5.85
C VAL A 951 -13.26 -45.47 -6.87
N PHE A 952 -12.33 -46.37 -7.21
CA PHE A 952 -11.30 -46.09 -8.21
C PHE A 952 -11.88 -45.93 -9.62
N GLU A 953 -12.90 -46.71 -9.99
CA GLU A 953 -13.56 -46.59 -11.29
C GLU A 953 -14.28 -45.26 -11.45
N ILE A 954 -15.09 -44.85 -10.47
CA ILE A 954 -15.83 -43.58 -10.49
C ILE A 954 -14.86 -42.40 -10.56
N VAL A 955 -13.75 -42.47 -9.83
CA VAL A 955 -12.72 -41.43 -9.83
C VAL A 955 -12.02 -41.36 -11.19
N LYS A 956 -11.59 -42.50 -11.76
CA LYS A 956 -10.96 -42.55 -13.08
C LYS A 956 -11.89 -42.05 -14.18
N ASP A 957 -13.16 -42.45 -14.16
CA ASP A 957 -14.17 -41.93 -15.09
C ASP A 957 -14.27 -40.41 -14.97
N ARG A 958 -14.39 -39.87 -13.75
CA ARG A 958 -14.52 -38.42 -13.56
C ARG A 958 -13.28 -37.64 -13.97
N LEU A 959 -12.09 -38.16 -13.70
CA LEU A 959 -10.79 -37.55 -14.05
C LEU A 959 -10.52 -37.54 -15.57
N SER A 960 -11.12 -38.48 -16.30
CA SER A 960 -11.01 -38.61 -17.76
C SER A 960 -11.86 -37.58 -18.53
N LYS A 961 -12.83 -36.93 -17.87
CA LYS A 961 -13.74 -35.95 -18.51
C LYS A 961 -13.00 -34.68 -18.96
N GLN A 962 -13.49 -34.08 -20.05
CA GLN A 962 -12.86 -32.93 -20.71
C GLN A 962 -12.71 -31.70 -19.82
N ASP A 963 -13.57 -31.50 -18.81
CA ASP A 963 -13.49 -30.36 -17.88
C ASP A 963 -12.20 -30.37 -17.04
N MET A 964 -11.57 -31.54 -16.91
CA MET A 964 -10.33 -31.71 -16.17
C MET A 964 -9.09 -31.46 -17.04
N THR A 965 -9.19 -31.15 -18.34
CA THR A 965 -7.99 -30.94 -19.17
C THR A 965 -7.27 -29.62 -18.84
N PRO A 966 -5.94 -29.52 -19.09
CA PRO A 966 -5.18 -28.29 -18.88
C PRO A 966 -5.74 -27.11 -19.67
N ASP A 967 -6.26 -27.38 -20.87
CA ASP A 967 -6.79 -26.38 -21.81
C ASP A 967 -8.08 -25.72 -21.33
N ARG A 968 -8.88 -26.41 -20.49
CA ARG A 968 -10.04 -25.82 -19.79
C ARG A 968 -9.76 -25.47 -18.33
N GLY A 969 -8.53 -25.72 -17.89
CA GLY A 969 -7.88 -25.05 -16.77
C GLY A 969 -8.00 -25.74 -15.41
N CYS A 970 -7.88 -27.07 -15.37
CA CYS A 970 -7.38 -27.77 -14.18
C CYS A 970 -5.89 -28.08 -14.38
N SER A 971 -5.03 -27.69 -13.44
CA SER A 971 -3.60 -27.98 -13.54
C SER A 971 -3.33 -29.48 -13.40
N ALA A 972 -2.27 -29.98 -14.05
CA ALA A 972 -1.85 -31.37 -13.88
C ALA A 972 -1.53 -31.69 -12.40
N GLY A 973 -0.94 -30.73 -11.69
CA GLY A 973 -0.66 -30.87 -10.25
C GLY A 973 -1.91 -31.04 -9.39
N PHE A 974 -3.03 -30.39 -9.74
CA PHE A 974 -4.30 -30.57 -9.03
C PHE A 974 -4.84 -32.00 -9.18
N LYS A 975 -4.74 -32.59 -10.37
CA LYS A 975 -5.16 -33.99 -10.59
C LYS A 975 -4.35 -34.95 -9.73
N SER A 976 -3.03 -34.84 -9.79
CA SER A 976 -2.13 -35.71 -9.02
C SER A 976 -2.37 -35.59 -7.52
N SER A 977 -2.64 -34.38 -7.01
CA SER A 977 -2.94 -34.18 -5.59
C SER A 977 -4.28 -34.80 -5.17
N LEU A 978 -5.31 -34.72 -6.03
CA LEU A 978 -6.60 -35.36 -5.77
C LEU A 978 -6.49 -36.89 -5.81
N GLU A 979 -5.74 -37.44 -6.77
CA GLU A 979 -5.43 -38.87 -6.86
C GLU A 979 -4.68 -39.36 -5.61
N GLU A 980 -3.63 -38.65 -5.19
CA GLU A 980 -2.83 -38.98 -4.00
C GLU A 980 -3.68 -38.98 -2.72
N PHE A 981 -4.58 -38.01 -2.57
CA PHE A 981 -5.52 -37.96 -1.45
C PHE A 981 -6.45 -39.18 -1.42
N LEU A 982 -7.02 -39.54 -2.57
CA LEU A 982 -7.92 -40.69 -2.69
C LEU A 982 -7.19 -42.02 -2.49
N GLU A 983 -5.95 -42.15 -2.96
CA GLU A 983 -5.10 -43.31 -2.66
C GLU A 983 -4.80 -43.43 -1.18
N LYS A 984 -4.49 -42.32 -0.51
CA LYS A 984 -4.27 -42.30 0.94
C LYS A 984 -5.53 -42.74 1.69
N TYR A 985 -6.69 -42.23 1.28
CA TYR A 985 -7.97 -42.63 1.83
C TYR A 985 -8.26 -44.12 1.61
N ALA A 986 -7.99 -44.64 0.41
CA ALA A 986 -8.13 -46.06 0.10
C ALA A 986 -7.20 -46.94 0.95
N LYS A 987 -5.97 -46.47 1.23
CA LYS A 987 -5.04 -47.16 2.15
C LYS A 987 -5.55 -47.15 3.59
N GLU A 988 -6.15 -46.06 4.07
CA GLU A 988 -6.78 -45.99 5.39
C GLU A 988 -8.00 -46.91 5.51
N LEU A 989 -8.84 -46.96 4.47
CA LEU A 989 -9.93 -47.92 4.32
C LEU A 989 -9.44 -49.37 4.42
N ARG A 990 -8.39 -49.73 3.65
CA ARG A 990 -7.78 -51.07 3.73
C ARG A 990 -7.24 -51.37 5.12
N LYS A 991 -6.47 -50.45 5.72
CA LYS A 991 -5.94 -50.64 7.08
C LYS A 991 -7.05 -50.85 8.10
N THR A 992 -8.13 -50.06 8.05
CA THR A 992 -9.26 -50.21 8.99
C THR A 992 -9.94 -51.56 8.79
N HIS A 993 -10.21 -51.94 7.54
CA HIS A 993 -10.74 -53.26 7.22
C HIS A 993 -9.83 -54.39 7.73
N ASP A 994 -8.54 -54.36 7.42
CA ASP A 994 -7.56 -55.38 7.81
C ASP A 994 -7.39 -55.49 9.33
N THR A 995 -7.43 -54.37 10.06
CA THR A 995 -7.34 -54.35 11.52
C THR A 995 -8.54 -55.07 12.16
N PHE A 996 -9.76 -54.84 11.65
CA PHE A 996 -10.96 -55.52 12.14
C PHE A 996 -11.06 -56.98 11.65
N VAL A 997 -10.42 -57.33 10.53
CA VAL A 997 -10.38 -58.70 10.00
C VAL A 997 -9.32 -59.57 10.68
N LEU A 998 -8.24 -58.99 11.23
CA LEU A 998 -7.15 -59.71 11.91
C LEU A 998 -7.44 -60.03 13.39
N ASP A 999 -8.39 -59.36 14.04
CA ASP A 999 -8.76 -59.57 15.45
C ASP A 999 -9.73 -60.76 15.67
N GLN A 1000 -9.54 -61.83 14.87
CA GLN A 1000 -10.37 -63.04 14.88
C GLN A 1000 -10.14 -63.89 16.14
N SER A 1001 -10.73 -63.47 17.26
CA SER A 1001 -11.06 -64.40 18.33
C SER A 1001 -12.30 -65.23 17.92
N PRO A 1002 -12.35 -66.55 18.23
CA PRO A 1002 -13.37 -67.48 17.72
C PRO A 1002 -14.82 -67.16 18.16
N ALA A 1003 -15.02 -66.21 19.07
CA ALA A 1003 -16.33 -65.76 19.54
C ALA A 1003 -17.10 -64.83 18.57
N TRP A 1004 -16.47 -64.33 17.49
CA TRP A 1004 -17.04 -63.26 16.64
C TRP A 1004 -17.52 -63.72 15.24
N LYS A 1005 -17.43 -65.01 14.90
CA LYS A 1005 -17.83 -65.54 13.59
C LYS A 1005 -19.33 -65.37 13.26
N GLU A 1006 -20.20 -65.26 14.27
CA GLU A 1006 -21.65 -65.03 14.08
C GLU A 1006 -22.03 -63.54 13.87
N LYS A 1007 -21.07 -62.59 13.93
CA LYS A 1007 -21.32 -61.13 13.83
C LYS A 1007 -20.63 -60.44 12.64
N SER A 1008 -20.25 -61.17 11.59
CA SER A 1008 -19.58 -60.59 10.40
C SER A 1008 -20.36 -59.43 9.78
N ALA A 1009 -21.68 -59.56 9.60
CA ALA A 1009 -22.53 -58.49 9.04
C ALA A 1009 -22.61 -57.23 9.92
N SER A 1010 -22.52 -57.39 11.26
CA SER A 1010 -22.51 -56.26 12.20
C SER A 1010 -21.15 -55.56 12.21
N LEU A 1011 -20.07 -56.32 12.08
CA LEU A 1011 -18.70 -55.79 11.96
C LEU A 1011 -18.50 -55.07 10.62
N GLU A 1012 -19.00 -55.63 9.52
CA GLU A 1012 -19.02 -54.95 8.22
C GLU A 1012 -19.80 -53.63 8.30
N LYS A 1013 -20.99 -53.61 8.90
CA LYS A 1013 -21.72 -52.35 9.16
C LYS A 1013 -20.92 -51.36 10.01
N ILE A 1014 -20.15 -51.81 10.99
CA ILE A 1014 -19.29 -50.95 11.82
C ILE A 1014 -18.12 -50.38 10.98
N VAL A 1015 -17.44 -51.21 10.19
CA VAL A 1015 -16.37 -50.77 9.29
C VAL A 1015 -16.91 -49.78 8.26
N GLN A 1016 -18.08 -50.05 7.68
CA GLN A 1016 -18.78 -49.15 6.77
C GLN A 1016 -19.18 -47.83 7.44
N ASN A 1017 -19.57 -47.84 8.72
CA ASN A 1017 -19.87 -46.61 9.47
C ASN A 1017 -18.61 -45.79 9.81
N ILE A 1018 -17.47 -46.44 10.03
CA ILE A 1018 -16.20 -45.77 10.38
C ILE A 1018 -15.57 -45.12 9.14
N SER A 1019 -15.42 -45.89 8.05
CA SER A 1019 -14.63 -45.47 6.89
C SER A 1019 -15.38 -45.58 5.56
N GLY A 1020 -16.60 -46.11 5.51
CA GLY A 1020 -17.39 -46.23 4.28
C GLY A 1020 -17.75 -44.89 3.63
N VAL A 1021 -18.00 -44.96 2.32
CA VAL A 1021 -18.39 -43.83 1.45
C VAL A 1021 -19.50 -44.29 0.51
N THR A 1022 -20.53 -43.48 0.36
CA THR A 1022 -21.61 -43.75 -0.61
C THR A 1022 -21.30 -43.10 -1.96
N CYS A 1023 -21.88 -43.63 -3.04
CA CYS A 1023 -21.69 -43.08 -4.39
C CYS A 1023 -22.02 -41.58 -4.47
N LYS A 1024 -23.17 -41.17 -3.91
CA LYS A 1024 -23.59 -39.76 -3.87
C LYS A 1024 -22.60 -38.87 -3.12
N GLN A 1025 -22.01 -39.33 -2.01
CA GLN A 1025 -21.02 -38.55 -1.26
C GLN A 1025 -19.75 -38.32 -2.09
N LEU A 1026 -19.28 -39.36 -2.80
CA LEU A 1026 -18.10 -39.28 -3.64
C LEU A 1026 -18.34 -38.35 -4.84
N GLU A 1027 -19.48 -38.45 -5.51
CA GLU A 1027 -19.86 -37.56 -6.62
C GLU A 1027 -19.95 -36.09 -6.17
N VAL A 1028 -20.63 -35.83 -5.05
CA VAL A 1028 -20.76 -34.49 -4.48
C VAL A 1028 -19.39 -33.93 -4.09
N PHE A 1029 -18.53 -34.74 -3.49
CA PHE A 1029 -17.16 -34.35 -3.16
C PHE A 1029 -16.37 -33.95 -4.41
N LEU A 1030 -16.32 -34.81 -5.44
CA LEU A 1030 -15.56 -34.56 -6.67
C LEU A 1030 -16.09 -33.30 -7.39
N ASN A 1031 -17.41 -33.18 -7.55
CA ASN A 1031 -18.00 -32.00 -8.20
C ASN A 1031 -17.75 -30.71 -7.38
N THR A 1032 -17.79 -30.79 -6.05
CA THR A 1032 -17.47 -29.65 -5.18
C THR A 1032 -16.00 -29.24 -5.30
N CYS A 1033 -15.06 -30.20 -5.32
CA CYS A 1033 -13.64 -29.92 -5.51
C CYS A 1033 -13.38 -29.20 -6.84
N ILE A 1034 -13.96 -29.69 -7.94
CA ILE A 1034 -13.79 -29.11 -9.28
C ILE A 1034 -14.39 -27.70 -9.34
N SER A 1035 -15.65 -27.54 -8.93
CA SER A 1035 -16.32 -26.23 -8.95
C SER A 1035 -15.59 -25.20 -8.10
N ARG A 1036 -15.10 -25.59 -6.91
CA ARG A 1036 -14.38 -24.72 -5.98
C ARG A 1036 -12.96 -24.42 -6.42
N TYR A 1037 -12.33 -25.29 -7.20
CA TYR A 1037 -11.04 -25.00 -7.83
C TYR A 1037 -11.19 -23.92 -8.91
N HIS A 1038 -12.18 -24.06 -9.79
CA HIS A 1038 -12.43 -23.07 -10.85
C HIS A 1038 -12.80 -21.68 -10.31
N SER A 1039 -13.56 -21.61 -9.21
CA SER A 1039 -13.93 -20.33 -8.58
C SER A 1039 -12.77 -19.60 -7.91
N LYS A 1040 -11.58 -20.20 -7.83
CA LYS A 1040 -10.38 -19.64 -7.18
C LYS A 1040 -9.36 -19.09 -8.14
N LYS A 1041 -9.61 -19.18 -9.44
CA LYS A 1041 -8.76 -18.54 -10.43
C LYS A 1041 -8.82 -17.03 -10.27
N VAL A 1042 -7.69 -16.37 -10.52
CA VAL A 1042 -7.65 -14.92 -10.51
C VAL A 1042 -8.54 -14.37 -11.63
N GLU A 1043 -9.35 -13.36 -11.31
CA GLU A 1043 -10.23 -12.72 -12.29
C GLU A 1043 -9.43 -11.82 -13.23
N ALA A 1044 -9.76 -11.85 -14.52
CA ALA A 1044 -9.19 -10.94 -15.51
C ALA A 1044 -9.56 -9.48 -15.19
N GLY A 1045 -8.62 -8.55 -15.41
CA GLY A 1045 -8.72 -7.15 -15.03
C GLY A 1045 -8.22 -6.84 -13.61
N THR A 1046 -7.89 -7.86 -12.80
CA THR A 1046 -7.35 -7.63 -11.45
C THR A 1046 -6.01 -6.90 -11.50
N ALA A 1047 -5.91 -5.79 -10.78
CA ALA A 1047 -4.69 -4.98 -10.63
C ALA A 1047 -3.70 -5.65 -9.64
N ILE A 1048 -3.18 -6.81 -10.01
CA ILE A 1048 -2.32 -7.65 -9.16
C ILE A 1048 -1.03 -6.95 -8.73
N GLY A 1049 -0.55 -5.96 -9.49
CA GLY A 1049 0.71 -5.29 -9.19
C GLY A 1049 0.62 -4.39 -7.97
N VAL A 1050 -0.47 -3.60 -7.86
CA VAL A 1050 -0.73 -2.78 -6.67
C VAL A 1050 -1.01 -3.66 -5.45
N ILE A 1051 -1.78 -4.75 -5.63
CA ILE A 1051 -2.06 -5.71 -4.56
C ILE A 1051 -0.74 -6.32 -4.05
N GLY A 1052 0.13 -6.79 -4.94
CA GLY A 1052 1.45 -7.32 -4.60
C GLY A 1052 2.33 -6.27 -3.91
N ALA A 1053 2.35 -5.03 -4.41
CA ALA A 1053 3.10 -3.94 -3.80
C ALA A 1053 2.68 -3.66 -2.36
N GLN A 1054 1.38 -3.63 -2.09
CA GLN A 1054 0.83 -3.39 -0.75
C GLN A 1054 1.06 -4.60 0.17
N SER A 1055 0.84 -5.82 -0.31
CA SER A 1055 1.07 -7.07 0.44
C SER A 1055 2.53 -7.23 0.88
N ILE A 1056 3.47 -6.65 0.13
CA ILE A 1056 4.89 -6.55 0.48
C ILE A 1056 5.16 -5.35 1.42
N GLY A 1057 4.57 -4.19 1.12
CA GLY A 1057 4.84 -2.95 1.85
C GLY A 1057 4.30 -2.94 3.27
N GLU A 1058 3.10 -3.49 3.50
CA GLU A 1058 2.44 -3.51 4.82
C GLU A 1058 3.27 -4.27 5.87
N PRO A 1059 3.74 -5.51 5.65
CA PRO A 1059 4.62 -6.20 6.60
C PRO A 1059 5.88 -5.40 6.94
N GLY A 1060 6.43 -4.64 5.98
CA GLY A 1060 7.54 -3.73 6.19
C GLY A 1060 7.30 -2.73 7.32
N THR A 1061 6.07 -2.24 7.49
CA THR A 1061 5.70 -1.33 8.58
C THR A 1061 5.58 -2.02 9.94
N GLN A 1062 5.29 -3.32 9.94
CA GLN A 1062 5.05 -4.13 11.15
C GLN A 1062 6.33 -4.81 11.67
N MET A 1063 7.38 -4.89 10.86
CA MET A 1063 8.67 -5.44 11.30
C MET A 1063 9.30 -4.53 12.35
N THR A 1064 9.55 -5.06 13.55
CA THR A 1064 10.45 -4.41 14.51
C THR A 1064 11.88 -4.48 13.95
N LEU A 1065 12.74 -3.46 14.16
CA LEU A 1065 14.17 -3.56 13.85
C LEU A 1065 14.68 -4.53 14.89
N LYS A 1066 14.51 -5.83 14.64
CA LYS A 1066 15.05 -6.82 15.54
C LYS A 1066 16.53 -6.79 15.27
N THR A 1067 17.22 -6.10 16.15
CA THR A 1067 18.68 -6.12 16.20
C THR A 1067 19.13 -7.57 16.25
N PHE A 1068 19.57 -8.04 15.08
CA PHE A 1068 20.40 -9.22 14.84
C PHE A 1068 19.79 -10.55 15.26
N HIS A 1069 19.12 -11.21 14.30
CA HIS A 1069 19.05 -12.66 14.30
C HIS A 1069 20.42 -13.22 13.90
N PHE A 1070 21.16 -13.74 14.88
CA PHE A 1070 22.26 -14.67 14.65
C PHE A 1070 21.65 -15.92 13.98
N ALA A 1071 22.04 -16.23 12.75
CA ALA A 1071 21.45 -17.29 11.92
C ALA A 1071 21.73 -18.72 12.44
N GLY A 1072 21.46 -18.97 13.72
CA GLY A 1072 21.83 -20.18 14.44
C GLY A 1072 23.26 -20.19 15.00
N GLU A 1073 24.12 -19.26 14.58
CA GLU A 1073 25.52 -19.17 15.01
C GLU A 1073 25.81 -17.83 15.73
N ASN A 1074 26.19 -17.90 17.01
CA ASN A 1074 26.36 -16.78 17.94
C ASN A 1074 27.39 -15.69 17.53
N SER A 1075 28.13 -15.88 16.44
CA SER A 1075 29.23 -15.01 16.03
C SER A 1075 28.97 -14.17 14.78
N LEU A 1076 28.04 -14.59 13.93
CA LEU A 1076 27.82 -13.96 12.63
C LEU A 1076 26.56 -13.12 12.67
N VAL A 1077 26.78 -11.81 12.72
CA VAL A 1077 25.73 -10.82 12.56
C VAL A 1077 25.29 -10.81 11.10
N THR A 1078 24.17 -11.47 10.84
CA THR A 1078 23.49 -11.35 9.56
C THR A 1078 22.39 -10.30 9.66
N GLU A 1079 22.32 -9.37 8.72
CA GLU A 1079 21.10 -8.56 8.47
C GLU A 1079 20.01 -9.53 7.99
N VAL A 1080 19.34 -10.21 8.91
CA VAL A 1080 18.27 -11.15 8.60
C VAL A 1080 17.01 -10.57 9.23
N ASP A 1081 16.04 -10.31 8.36
CA ASP A 1081 14.67 -9.86 8.65
C ASP A 1081 14.47 -8.36 8.92
N ASP A 1082 15.23 -7.48 8.26
CA ASP A 1082 15.07 -6.02 8.39
C ASP A 1082 14.66 -5.32 7.08
N ILE A 1083 13.94 -4.20 7.23
CA ILE A 1083 13.53 -3.27 6.16
C ILE A 1083 14.73 -2.85 5.30
N ASP A 1084 15.90 -2.67 5.91
CA ASP A 1084 17.12 -2.26 5.21
C ASP A 1084 17.54 -3.27 4.14
N ARG A 1085 17.46 -4.56 4.43
CA ARG A 1085 17.76 -5.60 3.44
C ARG A 1085 16.75 -5.62 2.30
N TRP A 1086 15.48 -5.33 2.60
CA TRP A 1086 14.44 -5.16 1.58
C TRP A 1086 14.72 -3.94 0.71
N CYS A 1087 15.05 -2.79 1.30
CA CYS A 1087 15.45 -1.58 0.59
C CYS A 1087 16.66 -1.84 -0.31
N VAL A 1088 17.71 -2.47 0.20
CA VAL A 1088 18.92 -2.84 -0.55
C VAL A 1088 18.60 -3.78 -1.72
N SER A 1089 17.70 -4.74 -1.49
CA SER A 1089 17.27 -5.69 -2.53
C SER A 1089 16.41 -5.01 -3.60
N ALA A 1090 15.46 -4.16 -3.18
CA ALA A 1090 14.59 -3.38 -4.07
C ALA A 1090 15.37 -2.32 -4.86
N ASP A 1091 16.44 -1.76 -4.29
CA ASP A 1091 17.36 -0.83 -4.95
C ASP A 1091 18.35 -1.53 -5.89
N ALA A 1092 18.43 -2.86 -5.84
CA ALA A 1092 19.44 -3.66 -6.53
C ALA A 1092 20.86 -3.09 -6.31
N ALA A 1093 21.16 -2.70 -5.07
CA ALA A 1093 22.40 -1.99 -4.75
C ALA A 1093 23.64 -2.86 -5.04
N ALA A 1094 24.65 -2.25 -5.70
CA ALA A 1094 25.87 -2.94 -6.10
C ALA A 1094 26.79 -3.32 -4.92
N GLY A 1095 26.74 -2.56 -3.82
CA GLY A 1095 27.40 -2.88 -2.56
C GLY A 1095 26.38 -3.35 -1.53
N ARG A 1096 26.59 -4.53 -0.94
CA ARG A 1096 25.79 -5.07 0.17
C ARG A 1096 26.69 -5.21 1.39
N SER A 1097 26.21 -4.79 2.56
CA SER A 1097 26.91 -4.89 3.84
C SER A 1097 27.23 -6.34 4.25
N CYS A 1098 26.33 -7.29 3.97
CA CYS A 1098 26.49 -8.70 4.35
C CYS A 1098 26.24 -9.67 3.17
N GLY A 1099 27.19 -9.77 2.25
CA GLY A 1099 27.15 -10.75 1.15
C GLY A 1099 27.74 -12.10 1.56
N MET A 1100 26.89 -13.08 1.89
CA MET A 1100 27.33 -14.41 2.30
C MET A 1100 27.06 -15.48 1.23
N PRO A 1101 28.09 -16.03 0.57
CA PRO A 1101 27.94 -17.22 -0.26
C PRO A 1101 27.81 -18.46 0.64
N LYS A 1102 26.69 -19.17 0.57
CA LYS A 1102 26.58 -20.52 1.16
C LYS A 1102 27.23 -21.53 0.21
N VAL A 1103 28.32 -22.15 0.64
CA VAL A 1103 29.02 -23.20 -0.12
C VAL A 1103 28.59 -24.55 0.41
N ASP A 1104 27.85 -25.30 -0.40
CA ASP A 1104 27.33 -26.63 -0.06
C ASP A 1104 28.41 -27.69 -0.32
N THR A 1105 29.15 -28.07 0.73
CA THR A 1105 30.34 -28.94 0.61
C THR A 1105 29.99 -30.39 0.28
N GLU A 1106 28.80 -30.88 0.66
CA GLU A 1106 28.34 -32.24 0.34
C GLU A 1106 28.15 -32.48 -1.15
N LYS A 1107 27.54 -31.54 -1.88
CA LYS A 1107 27.41 -31.61 -3.34
C LYS A 1107 28.77 -31.56 -4.03
N HIS A 1108 29.73 -30.83 -3.47
CA HIS A 1108 31.08 -30.75 -4.02
C HIS A 1108 31.89 -32.03 -3.79
N LEU A 1109 31.71 -32.69 -2.64
CA LEU A 1109 32.27 -33.99 -2.30
C LEU A 1109 31.60 -35.15 -3.07
N GLN A 1110 30.28 -35.12 -3.26
CA GLN A 1110 29.56 -36.07 -4.13
C GLN A 1110 29.95 -35.89 -5.61
N ALA A 1111 30.10 -34.65 -6.09
CA ALA A 1111 30.62 -34.39 -7.44
C ALA A 1111 32.07 -34.87 -7.62
N LYS A 1112 32.93 -34.77 -6.59
CA LYS A 1112 34.28 -35.36 -6.59
C LYS A 1112 34.24 -36.89 -6.55
N LYS A 1113 33.38 -37.50 -5.73
CA LYS A 1113 33.18 -38.97 -5.68
C LYS A 1113 32.60 -39.54 -6.98
N ASN A 1114 31.72 -38.81 -7.66
CA ASN A 1114 31.17 -39.22 -8.95
C ASN A 1114 32.18 -39.04 -10.08
N LYS A 1115 33.03 -38.00 -10.05
CA LYS A 1115 34.17 -37.87 -10.99
C LYS A 1115 35.26 -38.91 -10.76
N SER A 1116 35.51 -39.35 -9.52
CA SER A 1116 36.45 -40.44 -9.27
C SER A 1116 35.91 -41.81 -9.68
N LYS A 1117 34.58 -41.98 -9.72
CA LYS A 1117 33.91 -43.20 -10.21
C LYS A 1117 33.77 -43.27 -11.74
N SER A 1118 33.97 -42.16 -12.47
CA SER A 1118 33.97 -42.16 -13.94
C SER A 1118 35.37 -42.27 -14.54
N CYS A 1119 36.42 -42.23 -13.72
CA CYS A 1119 37.83 -42.37 -14.12
C CYS A 1119 38.46 -43.70 -13.66
N ALA A 1120 37.72 -44.53 -12.93
CA ALA A 1120 38.01 -45.94 -12.69
C ALA A 1120 36.98 -46.75 -13.47
#